data_AF-A0A3R7KSQ3-F1
#
_entry.id   AF-A0A3R7KSQ3-F1
#
_cell.length_a   1.000
_cell.length_b   1.000
_cell.length_c   1.000
_cell.angle_alpha   90.00
_cell.angle_beta   90.00
_cell.angle_gamma   90.00
#
_symmetry.space_group_name_H-M   'P 1'
#
loop_
_entity.id
_entity.type
_entity.pdbx_description
1 polymer ?
#
loop_
_entity_poly.entity_id
_entity_poly.type
_entity_poly.pdbx_seq_one_letter_code
_entity_poly.pdbx_strand_id
1 'polypeptide(L)'
;MLEINGLAHLLSLTREHPIVVVAFYADWCGPCQQVKPHYAALGERYKTFVKFCRCNIDRNRDCVERFGVRSVPRFMVWFAGEWHTAGSGAQFGDLQRHIDQAISAHRASSSSSLSSGPSHSDGTLGNVHQVFARQMQTLAKAVDSAQGVTAEMKEACEAVCVTLERDSERQPLGAIMLPYFASNAFNAAAVDSLFAYISTRPEPRGSDCVYIVNGALSTLIEFFLSATLDNTAGLNVLRQALYALVSCTSTLEIIVRSHLFCNDLLSTGLQLEYGTVLGALLGVSTQSRSNRVFPPYLMSARWVQLMEMFPKGTEDHSSKISELQFCMQTSCAGNKRIILALLQSKISREPTLRFFGTALRLNAGYTKTVHHDLPLSSRYFMSQMNDVLLEAALPLFGTAYDPSTIPSYYVLEDNAENTVVDFGDDVERIVHYDEDHPLPLFPAMSGPFKPSVHLFFLVARSIMLSAAVMIGIHERVGRDVTHPQVSPEQRAAYVAEKSLIEGLLGSESLGRKRVQVLNGIAAWLVKLMNASPDGVLSKEPPEEWKYLPQQLVDVVIMGVEMAPLEYFDLEHIISLMLVLMGNTTYFPKPHTHALFPTFLTRLLQNEDTKRALTSHPWFTQHIVRSCVLCYIAVEKSTYEKVSVRYMLSYCTKSFLTFESLCQPIREEFEADGTILERFSHMVTADVNEAVDQLIETLTQMNRLVKEGADLSENARALRTTDGENDGMDNAQTGQVRRAWNRNSNNNNPGAVANEEEDDADGDEAPLTYHQLGLGLRQHILLFEASMNLFIQLAISFSKGVAQNMVAQQISQMLARSLVSFAGAENRNLKIEYSERYNFRPREILTRLVDCLVQFRRFKNFMRSLCNCGVPLNDILQSIDMVTERGLVGEHLIWKLKEIAATLTAISQEVYEDEAMWDEAPDFAMDALLLTPLIRPVALPADVKDLNDLVYVNEDTIHHVLLSENKHPFTKEYLDESMVVEFNARADVTEARQKLEARIAAWIKETKEKQ
;
A
#
# COMPACT_ATOMS: atom_id res chain seq x y z
N MET A 1 7.03 26.81 30.92
CA MET A 1 7.83 28.03 30.68
C MET A 1 9.01 27.66 29.82
N LEU A 2 9.32 28.47 28.81
CA LEU A 2 10.33 28.17 27.79
C LEU A 2 11.65 28.91 28.08
N GLU A 3 12.79 28.26 27.88
CA GLU A 3 14.13 28.88 28.02
C GLU A 3 14.54 29.58 26.73
N ILE A 4 15.07 30.79 26.84
CA ILE A 4 15.65 31.53 25.72
C ILE A 4 17.15 31.23 25.62
N ASN A 5 17.57 30.85 24.41
CA ASN A 5 18.94 30.41 24.09
C ASN A 5 19.66 31.38 23.13
N GLY A 6 19.15 32.60 22.96
CA GLY A 6 19.80 33.67 22.19
C GLY A 6 18.81 34.71 21.65
N LEU A 7 19.32 35.82 21.13
CA LEU A 7 18.51 36.93 20.61
C LEU A 7 17.61 36.51 19.45
N ALA A 8 18.12 35.68 18.52
CA ALA A 8 17.33 35.19 17.39
C ALA A 8 16.12 34.35 17.84
N HIS A 9 16.31 33.48 18.83
CA HIS A 9 15.24 32.65 19.39
C HIS A 9 14.18 33.52 20.08
N LEU A 10 14.60 34.52 20.87
CA LEU A 10 13.66 35.47 21.48
C LEU A 10 12.85 36.25 20.42
N LEU A 11 13.51 36.76 19.38
CA LEU A 11 12.82 37.49 18.31
C LEU A 11 11.84 36.60 17.53
N SER A 12 12.17 35.32 17.28
CA SER A 12 11.24 34.35 16.67
C SER A 12 9.98 34.18 17.52
N LEU A 13 10.15 33.95 18.82
CA LEU A 13 9.02 33.77 19.74
C LEU A 13 8.10 34.99 19.77
N THR A 14 8.65 36.21 19.70
CA THR A 14 7.87 37.45 19.67
C THR A 14 7.11 37.67 18.36
N ARG A 15 7.46 36.95 17.29
CA ARG A 15 6.72 36.93 16.01
C ARG A 15 5.66 35.83 15.98
N GLU A 16 5.96 34.68 16.60
CA GLU A 16 5.08 33.51 16.64
C GLU A 16 3.92 33.67 17.63
N HIS A 17 4.11 34.41 18.71
CA HIS A 17 3.13 34.60 19.77
C HIS A 17 2.73 36.08 19.91
N PRO A 18 1.42 36.39 19.99
CA PRO A 18 0.94 37.77 20.04
C PRO A 18 1.38 38.50 21.32
N ILE A 19 1.51 37.77 22.44
CA ILE A 19 1.99 38.29 23.71
C ILE A 19 3.06 37.33 24.26
N VAL A 20 4.28 37.86 24.46
CA VAL A 20 5.39 37.13 25.08
C VAL A 20 5.85 37.86 26.33
N VAL A 21 6.01 37.14 27.43
CA VAL A 21 6.57 37.67 28.67
C VAL A 21 7.89 36.99 28.92
N VAL A 22 8.95 37.77 29.13
CA VAL A 22 10.29 37.24 29.44
C VAL A 22 10.73 37.67 30.83
N ALA A 23 11.13 36.70 31.64
CA ALA A 23 11.85 36.92 32.89
C ALA A 23 13.37 36.82 32.66
N PHE A 24 14.06 37.95 32.76
CA PHE A 24 15.53 37.97 32.82
C PHE A 24 15.99 37.64 34.23
N TYR A 25 16.83 36.62 34.35
CA TYR A 25 17.27 36.08 35.64
C TYR A 25 18.74 35.64 35.61
N ALA A 26 19.31 35.40 36.79
CA ALA A 26 20.60 34.75 36.97
C ALA A 26 20.51 33.64 38.02
N ASP A 27 21.32 32.59 37.91
CA ASP A 27 21.26 31.46 38.84
C ASP A 27 21.70 31.86 40.26
N TRP A 28 22.63 32.82 40.37
CA TRP A 28 23.15 33.40 41.62
C TRP A 28 22.24 34.47 42.25
N CYS A 29 21.14 34.84 41.60
CA CYS A 29 20.25 35.91 42.06
C CYS A 29 19.20 35.37 43.05
N GLY A 30 19.41 35.63 44.35
CA GLY A 30 18.47 35.26 45.41
C GLY A 30 17.02 35.75 45.19
N PRO A 31 16.78 37.04 44.86
CA PRO A 31 15.44 37.53 44.55
C PRO A 31 14.77 36.84 43.34
N CYS A 32 15.56 36.43 42.33
CA CYS A 32 15.05 35.72 41.16
C CYS A 32 14.49 34.34 41.54
N GLN A 33 15.13 33.65 42.49
CA GLN A 33 14.67 32.35 42.99
C GLN A 33 13.36 32.48 43.80
N GLN A 34 13.23 33.52 44.62
CA GLN A 34 12.00 33.78 45.40
C GLN A 34 10.78 34.06 44.50
N VAL A 35 11.01 34.68 43.35
CA VAL A 35 9.99 35.16 42.41
C VAL A 35 9.57 34.06 41.41
N LYS A 36 10.45 33.09 41.13
CA LYS A 36 10.21 31.96 40.21
C LYS A 36 8.87 31.22 40.40
N PRO A 37 8.43 30.83 41.62
CA PRO A 37 7.15 30.12 41.79
C PRO A 37 5.93 31.00 41.45
N HIS A 38 5.98 32.30 41.74
CA HIS A 38 4.91 33.24 41.40
C HIS A 38 4.83 33.49 39.89
N TYR A 39 5.98 33.61 39.23
CA TYR A 39 6.05 33.72 37.77
C TYR A 39 5.52 32.45 37.07
N ALA A 40 5.81 31.28 37.63
CA ALA A 40 5.24 30.01 37.16
C ALA A 40 3.72 29.96 37.27
N ALA A 41 3.17 30.41 38.41
CA ALA A 41 1.73 30.45 38.64
C ALA A 41 1.00 31.40 37.67
N LEU A 42 1.59 32.55 37.35
CA LEU A 42 1.09 33.44 36.30
C LEU A 42 1.14 32.78 34.92
N GLY A 43 2.24 32.07 34.63
CA GLY A 43 2.37 31.30 33.39
C GLY A 43 1.27 30.27 33.17
N GLU A 44 0.83 29.58 34.24
CA GLU A 44 -0.28 28.62 34.13
C GLU A 44 -1.64 29.34 34.00
N ARG A 45 -1.84 30.45 34.72
CA ARG A 45 -3.07 31.24 34.67
C ARG A 45 -3.35 31.83 33.29
N TYR A 46 -2.32 32.26 32.56
CA TYR A 46 -2.44 32.97 31.28
C TYR A 46 -1.97 32.14 30.07
N LYS A 47 -1.76 30.84 30.25
CA LYS A 47 -1.18 29.89 29.27
C LYS A 47 -1.83 29.89 27.89
N THR A 48 -3.12 30.21 27.82
CA THR A 48 -3.90 30.25 26.59
C THR A 48 -3.68 31.51 25.74
N PHE A 49 -3.25 32.62 26.35
CA PHE A 49 -3.15 33.92 25.67
C PHE A 49 -1.72 34.47 25.62
N VAL A 50 -0.83 33.99 26.49
CA VAL A 50 0.48 34.58 26.73
C VAL A 50 1.55 33.51 26.82
N LYS A 51 2.64 33.69 26.08
CA LYS A 51 3.81 32.81 26.18
C LYS A 51 4.76 33.32 27.26
N PHE A 52 5.01 32.50 28.29
CA PHE A 52 5.96 32.82 29.36
C PHE A 52 7.31 32.15 29.12
N CYS A 53 8.36 32.98 29.12
CA CYS A 53 9.73 32.61 28.83
C CYS A 53 10.67 33.11 29.93
N ARG A 54 11.85 32.48 30.04
CA ARG A 54 12.93 32.94 30.91
C ARG A 54 14.24 33.02 30.13
N CYS A 55 15.04 34.04 30.45
CA CYS A 55 16.29 34.34 29.78
C CYS A 55 17.39 34.49 30.83
N ASN A 56 18.33 33.54 30.87
CA ASN A 56 19.49 33.64 31.75
C ASN A 56 20.46 34.71 31.22
N ILE A 57 20.76 35.73 32.04
CA ILE A 57 21.59 36.88 31.63
C ILE A 57 23.06 36.50 31.41
N ASP A 58 23.56 35.46 32.09
CA ASP A 58 24.96 35.03 31.96
C ASP A 58 25.18 34.31 30.61
N ARG A 59 24.14 33.64 30.11
CA ARG A 59 24.16 32.86 28.86
C ARG A 59 23.71 33.64 27.62
N ASN A 60 22.99 34.75 27.79
CA ASN A 60 22.37 35.50 26.70
C ASN A 60 22.75 36.99 26.76
N ARG A 61 24.06 37.30 26.64
CA ARG A 61 24.58 38.67 26.74
C ARG A 61 24.09 39.60 25.63
N ASP A 62 23.88 39.06 24.45
CA ASP A 62 23.26 39.71 23.30
C ASP A 62 21.84 40.22 23.60
N CYS A 63 21.01 39.42 24.26
CA CYS A 63 19.69 39.85 24.75
C CYS A 63 19.82 40.95 25.81
N VAL A 64 20.77 40.80 26.74
CA VAL A 64 20.99 41.78 27.83
C VAL A 64 21.37 43.15 27.27
N GLU A 65 22.28 43.19 26.30
CA GLU A 65 22.72 44.42 25.64
C GLU A 65 21.60 45.05 24.80
N ARG A 66 20.92 44.24 23.97
CA ARG A 66 19.85 44.71 23.08
C ARG A 66 18.67 45.33 23.83
N PHE A 67 18.30 44.75 24.97
CA PHE A 67 17.14 45.17 25.75
C PHE A 67 17.51 46.00 26.99
N GLY A 68 18.79 46.37 27.15
CA GLY A 68 19.24 47.26 28.22
C GLY A 68 19.02 46.72 29.63
N VAL A 69 19.19 45.41 29.84
CA VAL A 69 18.94 44.73 31.12
C VAL A 69 20.10 45.00 32.10
N ARG A 70 19.94 45.98 33.00
CA ARG A 70 20.98 46.41 33.97
C ARG A 70 20.91 45.74 35.36
N SER A 71 19.88 44.93 35.61
CA SER A 71 19.57 44.34 36.92
C SER A 71 18.59 43.18 36.78
N VAL A 72 18.63 42.22 37.70
CA VAL A 72 17.71 41.07 37.75
C VAL A 72 17.08 40.92 39.14
N PRO A 73 15.85 40.40 39.25
CA PRO A 73 14.96 39.98 38.16
C PRO A 73 14.39 41.18 37.39
N ARG A 74 14.27 41.04 36.06
CA ARG A 74 13.61 42.02 35.19
C ARG A 74 12.58 41.32 34.32
N PHE A 75 11.38 41.89 34.25
CA PHE A 75 10.29 41.37 33.42
C PHE A 75 9.99 42.31 32.27
N MET A 76 9.80 41.73 31.09
CA MET A 76 9.49 42.47 29.88
C MET A 76 8.33 41.78 29.16
N VAL A 77 7.42 42.59 28.63
CA VAL A 77 6.23 42.13 27.92
C VAL A 77 6.32 42.64 26.49
N TRP A 78 6.23 41.73 25.53
CA TRP A 78 6.13 42.01 24.10
C TRP A 78 4.68 41.89 23.67
N PHE A 79 4.23 42.87 22.88
CA PHE A 79 2.93 42.87 22.22
C PHE A 79 3.08 43.54 20.85
N ALA A 80 2.61 42.90 19.79
CA ALA A 80 2.64 43.40 18.41
C ALA A 80 4.05 43.87 17.93
N GLY A 81 5.11 43.19 18.36
CA GLY A 81 6.50 43.52 18.00
C GLY A 81 7.13 44.67 18.80
N GLU A 82 6.34 45.40 19.60
CA GLU A 82 6.83 46.36 20.57
C GLU A 82 7.03 45.69 21.94
N TRP A 83 7.93 46.24 22.75
CA TRP A 83 8.17 45.75 24.11
C TRP A 83 8.14 46.87 25.13
N HIS A 84 7.60 46.55 26.30
CA HIS A 84 7.61 47.43 27.45
C HIS A 84 8.24 46.73 28.64
N THR A 85 8.96 47.51 29.45
CA THR A 85 9.51 47.00 30.71
C THR A 85 8.40 47.00 31.75
N ALA A 86 8.02 45.82 32.23
CA ALA A 86 6.88 45.64 33.13
C ALA A 86 7.31 45.63 34.61
N GLY A 87 8.26 46.49 34.96
CA GLY A 87 8.80 46.67 36.32
C GLY A 87 10.26 46.25 36.50
N SER A 88 10.96 46.91 37.42
CA SER A 88 12.28 46.50 37.93
C SER A 88 12.20 46.19 39.42
N GLY A 89 12.75 45.05 39.86
CA GLY A 89 12.57 44.56 41.23
C GLY A 89 11.32 43.70 41.36
N ALA A 90 11.25 42.89 42.42
CA ALA A 90 10.30 41.78 42.62
C ALA A 90 8.82 42.18 42.81
N GLN A 91 8.30 43.18 42.09
CA GLN A 91 6.92 43.66 42.18
C GLN A 91 6.07 43.09 41.04
N PHE A 92 5.23 42.08 41.34
CA PHE A 92 4.38 41.40 40.38
C PHE A 92 3.11 42.16 39.96
N GLY A 93 2.70 43.17 40.74
CA GLY A 93 1.48 43.95 40.47
C GLY A 93 1.56 44.68 39.12
N ASP A 94 2.72 45.26 38.81
CA ASP A 94 2.94 45.93 37.53
C ASP A 94 2.99 44.94 36.37
N LEU A 95 3.62 43.78 36.55
CA LEU A 95 3.67 42.73 35.53
C LEU A 95 2.27 42.25 35.14
N GLN A 96 1.44 41.94 36.14
CA GLN A 96 0.08 41.46 35.87
C GLN A 96 -0.76 42.54 35.17
N ARG A 97 -0.62 43.81 35.56
CA ARG A 97 -1.30 44.93 34.89
C ARG A 97 -0.91 45.08 33.43
N HIS A 98 0.37 44.96 33.09
CA HIS A 98 0.83 45.02 31.70
C HIS A 98 0.37 43.82 30.87
N ILE A 99 0.32 42.63 31.48
CA ILE A 99 -0.25 41.43 30.84
C ILE A 99 -1.74 41.63 30.57
N ASP A 100 -2.52 42.09 31.54
CA ASP A 100 -3.96 42.33 31.39
C ASP A 100 -4.24 43.44 30.35
N GLN A 101 -3.39 44.47 30.27
CA GLN A 101 -3.46 45.50 29.22
C GLN A 101 -3.14 44.94 27.84
N ALA A 102 -2.09 44.14 27.69
CA ALA A 102 -1.73 43.50 26.42
C ALA A 102 -2.84 42.53 25.96
N ILE A 103 -3.43 41.77 26.87
CA ILE A 103 -4.57 40.88 26.58
C ILE A 103 -5.80 41.70 26.16
N SER A 104 -6.09 42.81 26.84
CA SER A 104 -7.23 43.67 26.51
C SER A 104 -7.06 44.35 25.14
N ALA A 105 -5.84 44.81 24.83
CA ALA A 105 -5.49 45.36 23.52
C ALA A 105 -5.57 44.29 22.42
N HIS A 106 -5.07 43.09 22.68
CA HIS A 106 -5.21 41.96 21.76
C HIS A 106 -6.67 41.58 21.54
N ARG A 107 -7.50 41.54 22.59
CA ARG A 107 -8.93 41.26 22.49
C ARG A 107 -9.67 42.32 21.68
N ALA A 108 -9.37 43.61 21.89
CA ALA A 108 -9.93 44.71 21.10
C ALA A 108 -9.54 44.61 19.62
N SER A 109 -8.33 44.12 19.30
CA SER A 109 -7.91 43.85 17.91
C SER A 109 -8.57 42.61 17.29
N SER A 110 -8.98 41.62 18.10
CA SER A 110 -9.64 40.39 17.65
C SER A 110 -11.18 40.46 17.60
N SER A 111 -11.81 41.38 18.35
CA SER A 111 -13.26 41.56 18.38
C SER A 111 -13.81 42.42 17.24
N SER A 112 -12.95 43.08 16.46
CA SER A 112 -13.33 43.74 15.20
C SER A 112 -13.44 42.77 14.02
N SER A 113 -13.03 41.50 14.18
CA SER A 113 -13.04 40.48 13.13
C SER A 113 -14.22 39.48 13.19
N LEU A 114 -15.11 39.55 14.18
CA LEU A 114 -16.29 38.66 14.24
C LEU A 114 -17.53 39.36 14.84
N SER A 115 -18.27 40.13 14.04
CA SER A 115 -19.74 40.15 14.08
C SER A 115 -20.36 40.86 12.87
N SER A 116 -21.47 40.27 12.40
CA SER A 116 -22.50 40.75 11.44
C SER A 116 -22.32 40.43 9.94
N GLY A 117 -23.27 39.61 9.44
CA GLY A 117 -23.70 39.64 8.04
C GLY A 117 -24.36 40.99 7.69
N PRO A 118 -24.70 41.22 6.41
CA PRO A 118 -24.88 42.56 5.88
C PRO A 118 -26.22 43.15 6.31
N SER A 119 -26.19 44.03 7.30
CA SER A 119 -27.25 45.00 7.53
C SER A 119 -26.66 46.30 8.06
N HIS A 120 -26.50 47.25 7.14
CA HIS A 120 -26.32 48.69 7.27
C HIS A 120 -25.28 49.29 8.25
N SER A 121 -24.43 50.12 7.62
CA SER A 121 -23.55 51.20 8.12
C SER A 121 -22.23 50.84 8.81
N ASP A 122 -21.13 50.83 8.04
CA ASP A 122 -20.11 51.90 8.17
C ASP A 122 -19.27 52.04 6.87
N GLY A 123 -19.20 53.25 6.32
CA GLY A 123 -18.82 53.55 4.92
C GLY A 123 -17.32 53.71 4.63
N THR A 124 -16.44 53.27 5.51
CA THR A 124 -15.03 53.68 5.49
C THR A 124 -14.09 52.64 4.89
N LEU A 125 -14.34 51.34 5.11
CA LEU A 125 -13.46 50.25 4.62
C LEU A 125 -13.69 49.93 3.13
N GLY A 126 -14.94 50.02 2.66
CA GLY A 126 -15.25 49.91 1.23
C GLY A 126 -14.66 51.05 0.39
N ASN A 127 -14.38 52.20 1.02
CA ASN A 127 -13.85 53.38 0.35
C ASN A 127 -12.39 53.18 -0.06
N VAL A 128 -11.54 52.56 0.77
CA VAL A 128 -10.11 52.37 0.45
C VAL A 128 -9.93 51.43 -0.74
N HIS A 129 -10.59 50.27 -0.75
CA HIS A 129 -10.49 49.34 -1.88
C HIS A 129 -11.12 49.90 -3.16
N GLN A 130 -12.21 50.68 -3.08
CA GLN A 130 -12.79 51.35 -4.24
C GLN A 130 -11.88 52.46 -4.80
N VAL A 131 -11.26 53.25 -3.92
CA VAL A 131 -10.28 54.29 -4.30
C VAL A 131 -9.07 53.65 -4.94
N PHE A 132 -8.51 52.60 -4.34
CA PHE A 132 -7.38 51.84 -4.88
C PHE A 132 -7.70 51.26 -6.26
N ALA A 133 -8.84 50.60 -6.41
CA ALA A 133 -9.27 50.03 -7.70
C ALA A 133 -9.43 51.11 -8.78
N ARG A 134 -9.98 52.29 -8.45
CA ARG A 134 -10.10 53.41 -9.39
C ARG A 134 -8.73 53.95 -9.80
N GLN A 135 -7.79 54.11 -8.85
CA GLN A 135 -6.43 54.56 -9.14
C GLN A 135 -5.69 53.55 -10.04
N MET A 136 -5.82 52.25 -9.77
CA MET A 136 -5.25 51.20 -10.60
C MET A 136 -5.85 51.18 -12.01
N GLN A 137 -7.15 51.48 -12.18
CA GLN A 137 -7.76 51.63 -13.51
C GLN A 137 -7.22 52.86 -14.26
N THR A 138 -6.99 53.97 -13.57
CA THR A 138 -6.36 55.16 -14.17
C THR A 138 -4.93 54.83 -14.61
N LEU A 139 -4.17 54.13 -13.78
CA LEU A 139 -2.83 53.65 -14.13
C LEU A 139 -2.86 52.71 -15.33
N ALA A 140 -3.78 51.75 -15.37
CA ALA A 140 -3.94 50.84 -16.50
C ALA A 140 -4.20 51.59 -17.83
N LYS A 141 -5.09 52.59 -17.83
CA LYS A 141 -5.33 53.43 -19.01
C LYS A 141 -4.10 54.23 -19.44
N ALA A 142 -3.33 54.73 -18.48
CA ALA A 142 -2.08 55.44 -18.75
C ALA A 142 -1.01 54.51 -19.36
N VAL A 143 -0.92 53.26 -18.89
CA VAL A 143 -0.02 52.24 -19.44
C VAL A 143 -0.43 51.85 -20.86
N ASP A 144 -1.72 51.63 -21.11
CA ASP A 144 -2.23 51.21 -22.43
C ASP A 144 -2.10 52.31 -23.50
N SER A 145 -2.08 53.58 -23.10
CA SER A 145 -1.97 54.74 -24.00
C SER A 145 -0.53 55.22 -24.23
N ALA A 146 0.44 54.73 -23.46
CA ALA A 146 1.81 55.24 -23.47
C ALA A 146 2.78 54.37 -24.29
N GLN A 147 3.60 55.00 -25.14
CA GLN A 147 4.83 54.41 -25.68
C GLN A 147 6.01 54.77 -24.75
N GLY A 148 6.07 54.17 -23.56
CA GLY A 148 7.13 54.37 -22.57
C GLY A 148 6.68 55.03 -21.25
N VAL A 149 7.62 55.34 -20.36
CA VAL A 149 7.33 55.91 -19.04
C VAL A 149 6.95 57.39 -19.17
N THR A 150 5.65 57.71 -19.16
CA THR A 150 5.14 59.09 -19.20
C THR A 150 5.07 59.71 -17.79
N ALA A 151 5.02 61.05 -17.72
CA ALA A 151 4.83 61.77 -16.46
C ALA A 151 3.49 61.43 -15.78
N GLU A 152 2.44 61.26 -16.58
CA GLU A 152 1.11 60.84 -16.13
C GLU A 152 1.12 59.47 -15.46
N MET A 153 1.95 58.53 -15.97
CA MET A 153 2.11 57.20 -15.38
C MET A 153 2.80 57.27 -14.01
N LYS A 154 3.81 58.13 -13.85
CA LYS A 154 4.48 58.34 -12.56
C LYS A 154 3.55 58.97 -11.52
N GLU A 155 2.75 59.95 -11.91
CA GLU A 155 1.77 60.59 -11.03
C GLU A 155 0.68 59.58 -10.59
N ALA A 156 0.21 58.74 -11.51
CA ALA A 156 -0.72 57.66 -11.19
C ALA A 156 -0.10 56.63 -10.23
N CYS A 157 1.15 56.22 -10.43
CA CYS A 157 1.86 55.32 -9.51
C CYS A 157 2.05 55.96 -8.12
N GLU A 158 2.42 57.23 -8.06
CA GLU A 158 2.60 57.96 -6.79
C GLU A 158 1.29 58.02 -5.99
N ALA A 159 0.17 58.29 -6.64
CA ALA A 159 -1.15 58.31 -6.00
C ALA A 159 -1.53 56.94 -5.39
N VAL A 160 -1.19 55.84 -6.05
CA VAL A 160 -1.38 54.48 -5.53
C VAL A 160 -0.47 54.23 -4.32
N CYS A 161 0.82 54.59 -4.40
CA CYS A 161 1.77 54.44 -3.29
C CYS A 161 1.33 55.20 -2.04
N VAL A 162 0.88 56.45 -2.17
CA VAL A 162 0.39 57.26 -1.03
C VAL A 162 -0.82 56.60 -0.36
N THR A 163 -1.70 55.98 -1.15
CA THR A 163 -2.88 55.27 -0.62
C THR A 163 -2.47 54.03 0.16
N LEU A 164 -1.49 53.27 -0.35
CA LEU A 164 -0.91 52.12 0.32
C LEU A 164 -0.20 52.51 1.63
N GLU A 165 0.61 53.57 1.62
CA GLU A 165 1.35 54.06 2.79
C GLU A 165 0.42 54.56 3.91
N ARG A 166 -0.65 55.29 3.56
CA ARG A 166 -1.58 55.86 4.54
C ARG A 166 -2.29 54.80 5.39
N ASP A 167 -2.62 53.65 4.80
CA ASP A 167 -3.38 52.59 5.47
C ASP A 167 -2.47 51.43 5.97
N SER A 168 -1.15 51.54 5.76
CA SER A 168 -0.15 50.57 6.22
C SER A 168 -0.07 50.40 7.75
N GLU A 169 -0.53 51.40 8.51
CA GLU A 169 -0.61 51.34 9.98
C GLU A 169 -1.76 50.44 10.49
N ARG A 170 -2.77 50.17 9.65
CA ARG A 170 -3.99 49.43 10.02
C ARG A 170 -4.02 48.00 9.50
N GLN A 171 -3.45 47.75 8.32
CA GLN A 171 -3.39 46.42 7.69
C GLN A 171 -2.07 46.23 6.93
N PRO A 172 -1.58 44.97 6.79
CA PRO A 172 -0.42 44.70 5.96
C PRO A 172 -0.68 45.13 4.52
N LEU A 173 0.26 45.86 3.92
CA LEU A 173 0.17 46.44 2.56
C LEU A 173 -0.34 45.45 1.50
N GLY A 174 0.12 44.20 1.56
CA GLY A 174 -0.30 43.15 0.64
C GLY A 174 -1.78 42.77 0.73
N ALA A 175 -2.40 42.86 1.92
CA ALA A 175 -3.82 42.55 2.11
C ALA A 175 -4.74 43.58 1.45
N ILE A 176 -4.31 44.84 1.37
CA ILE A 176 -5.06 45.92 0.73
C ILE A 176 -5.22 45.68 -0.78
N MET A 177 -4.21 45.05 -1.40
CA MET A 177 -4.17 44.78 -2.84
C MET A 177 -4.94 43.52 -3.25
N LEU A 178 -5.19 42.57 -2.34
CA LEU A 178 -5.83 41.28 -2.66
C LEU A 178 -7.20 41.42 -3.36
N PRO A 179 -8.12 42.32 -2.93
CA PRO A 179 -9.40 42.50 -3.61
C PRO A 179 -9.25 42.99 -5.06
N TYR A 180 -8.20 43.77 -5.35
CA TYR A 180 -7.91 44.20 -6.72
C TYR A 180 -7.42 43.04 -7.59
N PHE A 181 -6.50 42.21 -7.06
CA PHE A 181 -6.03 41.00 -7.74
C PHE A 181 -7.15 40.00 -8.01
N ALA A 182 -8.14 39.92 -7.12
CA ALA A 182 -9.32 39.08 -7.31
C ALA A 182 -10.37 39.67 -8.27
N SER A 183 -10.25 40.95 -8.65
CA SER A 183 -11.26 41.66 -9.43
C SER A 183 -11.10 41.46 -10.95
N ASN A 184 -12.20 41.67 -11.68
CA ASN A 184 -12.17 41.71 -13.16
C ASN A 184 -11.48 42.97 -13.73
N ALA A 185 -11.11 43.94 -12.87
CA ALA A 185 -10.40 45.15 -13.26
C ALA A 185 -8.86 45.00 -13.17
N PHE A 186 -8.38 43.80 -12.87
CA PHE A 186 -6.96 43.49 -12.81
C PHE A 186 -6.28 43.69 -14.18
N ASN A 187 -5.17 44.41 -14.19
CA ASN A 187 -4.29 44.58 -15.36
C ASN A 187 -2.84 44.30 -14.94
N ALA A 188 -2.21 43.29 -15.54
CA ALA A 188 -0.86 42.86 -15.19
C ALA A 188 0.21 43.92 -15.50
N ALA A 189 0.10 44.62 -16.64
CA ALA A 189 1.05 45.65 -17.05
C ALA A 189 1.02 46.87 -16.12
N ALA A 190 -0.16 47.20 -15.56
CA ALA A 190 -0.30 48.25 -14.56
C ALA A 190 0.42 47.89 -13.25
N VAL A 191 0.31 46.64 -12.81
CA VAL A 191 1.00 46.15 -11.61
C VAL A 191 2.51 46.09 -11.83
N ASP A 192 2.98 45.60 -12.97
CA ASP A 192 4.41 45.57 -13.31
C ASP A 192 5.00 47.00 -13.36
N SER A 193 4.26 47.96 -13.93
CA SER A 193 4.66 49.38 -13.95
C SER A 193 4.70 50.01 -12.56
N LEU A 194 3.75 49.66 -11.69
CA LEU A 194 3.74 50.10 -10.29
C LEU A 194 4.94 49.55 -9.52
N PHE A 195 5.24 48.26 -9.66
CA PHE A 195 6.37 47.61 -8.97
C PHE A 195 7.72 48.14 -9.48
N ALA A 196 7.84 48.39 -10.78
CA ALA A 196 9.01 49.04 -11.35
C ALA A 196 9.21 50.47 -10.77
N TYR A 197 8.13 51.23 -10.62
CA TYR A 197 8.19 52.57 -10.00
C TYR A 197 8.58 52.50 -8.52
N ILE A 198 7.96 51.60 -7.75
CA ILE A 198 8.25 51.37 -6.33
C ILE A 198 9.75 51.08 -6.11
N SER A 199 10.33 50.25 -6.97
CA SER A 199 11.76 49.88 -6.91
C SER A 199 12.72 51.06 -7.13
N THR A 200 12.25 52.18 -7.68
CA THR A 200 13.06 53.38 -7.95
C THR A 200 12.95 54.47 -6.88
N ARG A 201 12.09 54.31 -5.86
CA ARG A 201 11.88 55.31 -4.78
C ARG A 201 12.95 55.17 -3.68
N PRO A 202 13.48 56.29 -3.13
CA PRO A 202 14.42 56.27 -2.01
C PRO A 202 13.72 56.00 -0.66
N GLU A 203 14.26 55.10 0.16
CA GLU A 203 13.76 54.69 1.49
C GLU A 203 13.79 55.81 2.56
N PRO A 204 12.95 55.77 3.64
CA PRO A 204 12.51 54.55 4.35
C PRO A 204 11.00 54.45 4.72
N ARG A 205 10.53 53.19 4.80
CA ARG A 205 9.20 52.69 5.25
C ARG A 205 8.07 52.77 4.22
N GLY A 206 7.79 51.64 3.56
CA GLY A 206 6.49 51.39 2.90
C GLY A 206 6.52 50.85 1.47
N SER A 207 7.69 50.63 0.87
CA SER A 207 7.81 50.36 -0.57
C SER A 207 8.76 49.22 -0.93
N ASP A 208 8.93 48.23 -0.04
CA ASP A 208 9.62 47.00 -0.45
C ASP A 208 8.62 46.08 -1.17
N CYS A 209 8.82 45.88 -2.48
CA CYS A 209 8.03 44.96 -3.29
C CYS A 209 8.00 43.54 -2.67
N VAL A 210 9.09 43.13 -2.00
CA VAL A 210 9.19 41.84 -1.31
C VAL A 210 8.24 41.80 -0.11
N TYR A 211 8.19 42.86 0.69
CA TYR A 211 7.27 42.97 1.84
C TYR A 211 5.80 42.94 1.41
N ILE A 212 5.45 43.64 0.33
CA ILE A 212 4.08 43.68 -0.21
C ILE A 212 3.65 42.29 -0.67
N VAL A 213 4.48 41.62 -1.47
CA VAL A 213 4.19 40.28 -1.97
C VAL A 213 4.11 39.26 -0.84
N ASN A 214 5.04 39.27 0.11
CA ASN A 214 5.02 38.37 1.26
C ASN A 214 3.80 38.62 2.16
N GLY A 215 3.40 39.88 2.35
CA GLY A 215 2.16 40.22 3.04
C GLY A 215 0.93 39.64 2.34
N ALA A 216 0.86 39.76 1.01
CA ALA A 216 -0.24 39.19 0.22
C ALA A 216 -0.26 37.65 0.28
N LEU A 217 0.90 37.00 0.17
CA LEU A 217 1.01 35.54 0.28
C LEU A 217 0.63 35.03 1.68
N SER A 218 1.08 35.70 2.75
CA SER A 218 0.74 35.33 4.12
C SER A 218 -0.77 35.43 4.37
N THR A 219 -1.41 36.49 3.90
CA THR A 219 -2.86 36.66 4.02
C THR A 219 -3.62 35.65 3.16
N LEU A 220 -3.13 35.32 1.96
CA LEU A 220 -3.71 34.24 1.14
C LEU A 220 -3.63 32.88 1.82
N ILE A 221 -2.51 32.54 2.45
CA ILE A 221 -2.36 31.30 3.23
C ILE A 221 -3.44 31.24 4.31
N GLU A 222 -3.61 32.29 5.11
CA GLU A 222 -4.64 32.31 6.16
C GLU A 222 -6.06 32.12 5.60
N PHE A 223 -6.37 32.76 4.48
CA PHE A 223 -7.67 32.59 3.82
C PHE A 223 -7.86 31.17 3.28
N PHE A 224 -6.86 30.57 2.63
CA PHE A 224 -6.95 29.18 2.15
C PHE A 224 -7.13 28.19 3.30
N LEU A 225 -6.42 28.38 4.43
CA LEU A 225 -6.58 27.54 5.61
C LEU A 225 -7.97 27.68 6.26
N SER A 226 -8.59 28.85 6.16
CA SER A 226 -9.95 29.08 6.66
C SER A 226 -11.05 28.55 5.72
N ALA A 227 -10.73 28.33 4.44
CA ALA A 227 -11.69 27.93 3.43
C ALA A 227 -12.04 26.43 3.50
N THR A 228 -13.25 26.11 3.05
CA THR A 228 -13.73 24.72 2.93
C THR A 228 -14.09 24.41 1.48
N LEU A 229 -14.04 23.14 1.11
CA LEU A 229 -14.40 22.66 -0.23
C LEU A 229 -15.83 23.05 -0.64
N ASP A 230 -16.75 23.21 0.32
CA ASP A 230 -18.14 23.60 0.07
C ASP A 230 -18.27 25.07 -0.40
N ASN A 231 -17.35 25.94 0.01
CA ASN A 231 -17.35 27.36 -0.38
C ASN A 231 -16.59 27.60 -1.69
N THR A 232 -17.14 27.07 -2.79
CA THR A 232 -16.54 27.17 -4.13
C THR A 232 -16.36 28.62 -4.60
N ALA A 233 -17.32 29.51 -4.30
CA ALA A 233 -17.26 30.92 -4.69
C ALA A 233 -16.09 31.65 -4.01
N GLY A 234 -15.93 31.49 -2.70
CA GLY A 234 -14.82 32.08 -1.95
C GLY A 234 -13.46 31.55 -2.43
N LEU A 235 -13.36 30.24 -2.65
CA LEU A 235 -12.13 29.62 -3.17
C LEU A 235 -11.76 30.15 -4.55
N ASN A 236 -12.72 30.39 -5.44
CA ASN A 236 -12.44 30.93 -6.78
C ASN A 236 -11.90 32.36 -6.72
N VAL A 237 -12.38 33.20 -5.80
CA VAL A 237 -11.85 34.55 -5.55
C VAL A 237 -10.39 34.48 -5.10
N LEU A 238 -10.07 33.59 -4.16
CA LEU A 238 -8.69 33.38 -3.67
C LEU A 238 -7.76 32.86 -4.77
N ARG A 239 -8.22 31.88 -5.55
CA ARG A 239 -7.48 31.35 -6.71
C ARG A 239 -7.24 32.41 -7.76
N GLN A 240 -8.22 33.27 -8.03
CA GLN A 240 -8.09 34.35 -9.00
C GLN A 240 -7.05 35.38 -8.54
N ALA A 241 -7.04 35.74 -7.25
CA ALA A 241 -6.01 36.61 -6.69
C ALA A 241 -4.60 36.00 -6.81
N LEU A 242 -4.44 34.72 -6.47
CA LEU A 242 -3.16 34.02 -6.60
C LEU A 242 -2.73 33.89 -8.07
N TYR A 243 -3.65 33.57 -8.98
CA TYR A 243 -3.37 33.51 -10.41
C TYR A 243 -2.92 34.87 -10.97
N ALA A 244 -3.56 35.96 -10.54
CA ALA A 244 -3.18 37.32 -10.92
C ALA A 244 -1.76 37.66 -10.45
N LEU A 245 -1.41 37.30 -9.21
CA LEU A 245 -0.05 37.44 -8.67
C LEU A 245 1.00 36.62 -9.44
N VAL A 246 0.65 35.41 -9.88
CA VAL A 246 1.54 34.55 -10.68
C VAL A 246 1.67 35.04 -12.13
N SER A 247 0.66 35.73 -12.65
CA SER A 247 0.63 36.21 -14.04
C SER A 247 1.50 37.45 -14.27
N CYS A 248 1.80 38.23 -13.23
CA CYS A 248 2.67 39.40 -13.32
C CYS A 248 4.15 39.00 -13.24
N THR A 249 4.98 39.56 -14.11
CA THR A 249 6.40 39.17 -14.20
C THR A 249 7.21 39.64 -12.99
N SER A 250 6.93 40.85 -12.49
CA SER A 250 7.66 41.46 -11.37
C SER A 250 7.37 40.76 -10.05
N THR A 251 6.15 40.30 -9.85
CA THR A 251 5.76 39.56 -8.64
C THR A 251 6.20 38.10 -8.71
N LEU A 252 6.19 37.46 -9.89
CA LEU A 252 6.56 36.06 -10.04
C LEU A 252 7.99 35.77 -9.55
N GLU A 253 8.96 36.63 -9.88
CA GLU A 253 10.34 36.49 -9.41
C GLU A 253 10.45 36.59 -7.89
N ILE A 254 9.67 37.47 -7.28
CA ILE A 254 9.63 37.67 -5.82
C ILE A 254 8.93 36.48 -5.12
N ILE A 255 7.79 36.02 -5.66
CA ILE A 255 7.03 34.88 -5.13
C ILE A 255 7.93 33.65 -5.06
N VAL A 256 8.62 33.34 -6.15
CA VAL A 256 9.44 32.13 -6.27
C VAL A 256 10.65 32.16 -5.33
N ARG A 257 11.18 33.34 -4.99
CA ARG A 257 12.25 33.51 -3.99
C ARG A 257 11.75 33.56 -2.54
N SER A 258 10.44 33.66 -2.33
CA SER A 258 9.86 33.75 -0.99
C SER A 258 9.88 32.39 -0.29
N HIS A 259 10.21 32.41 1.01
CA HIS A 259 10.05 31.26 1.90
C HIS A 259 8.59 30.79 2.03
N LEU A 260 7.61 31.63 1.65
CA LEU A 260 6.19 31.26 1.62
C LEU A 260 5.82 30.46 0.35
N PHE A 261 6.73 30.34 -0.62
CA PHE A 261 6.54 29.51 -1.82
C PHE A 261 7.28 28.18 -1.70
N CYS A 262 8.60 28.22 -1.48
CA CYS A 262 9.43 27.05 -1.23
C CYS A 262 10.37 27.34 -0.05
N ASN A 263 10.48 26.39 0.88
CA ASN A 263 11.32 26.55 2.06
C ASN A 263 12.02 25.22 2.39
N ASP A 264 13.34 25.22 2.23
CA ASP A 264 14.17 24.03 2.44
C ASP A 264 14.35 23.67 3.92
N LEU A 265 14.00 24.59 4.84
CA LEU A 265 14.12 24.39 6.29
C LEU A 265 12.92 23.64 6.90
N LEU A 266 11.90 23.32 6.09
CA LEU A 266 10.72 22.59 6.57
C LEU A 266 11.09 21.13 6.88
N SER A 267 10.68 20.64 8.05
CA SER A 267 11.00 19.28 8.49
C SER A 267 9.82 18.32 8.43
N THR A 268 8.59 18.81 8.24
CA THR A 268 7.38 17.98 8.23
C THR A 268 6.40 18.36 7.13
N GLY A 269 5.61 17.38 6.67
CA GLY A 269 4.59 17.60 5.64
C GLY A 269 3.48 18.57 6.08
N LEU A 270 3.11 18.57 7.37
CA LEU A 270 2.15 19.55 7.93
C LEU A 270 2.68 20.98 7.88
N GLN A 271 3.98 21.18 8.18
CA GLN A 271 4.58 22.50 8.08
C GLN A 271 4.59 23.00 6.64
N LEU A 272 4.80 22.12 5.66
CA LEU A 272 4.72 22.47 4.25
C LEU A 272 3.28 22.84 3.84
N GLU A 273 2.30 22.04 4.23
CA GLU A 273 0.88 22.28 3.94
C GLU A 273 0.38 23.60 4.53
N TYR A 274 0.81 23.96 5.75
CA TYR A 274 0.34 25.17 6.44
C TYR A 274 1.24 26.40 6.26
N GLY A 275 2.51 26.20 5.91
CA GLY A 275 3.52 27.26 5.84
C GLY A 275 3.75 27.81 4.44
N THR A 276 3.25 27.13 3.40
CA THR A 276 3.45 27.55 2.00
C THR A 276 2.13 27.84 1.30
N VAL A 277 2.16 28.76 0.33
CA VAL A 277 0.97 29.17 -0.44
C VAL A 277 0.41 28.03 -1.29
N LEU A 278 1.30 27.23 -1.90
CA LEU A 278 0.89 26.05 -2.68
C LEU A 278 0.42 24.91 -1.77
N GLY A 279 1.06 24.76 -0.59
CA GLY A 279 0.60 23.86 0.47
C GLY A 279 -0.84 24.15 0.90
N ALA A 280 -1.12 25.41 1.24
CA ALA A 280 -2.45 25.83 1.70
C ALA A 280 -3.51 25.71 0.60
N LEU A 281 -3.15 26.04 -0.65
CA LEU A 281 -4.03 25.89 -1.82
C LEU A 281 -4.43 24.42 -2.06
N LEU A 282 -3.47 23.50 -1.98
CA LEU A 282 -3.71 22.06 -2.20
C LEU A 282 -4.26 21.36 -0.95
N GLY A 283 -4.09 21.94 0.24
CA GLY A 283 -4.54 21.40 1.53
C GLY A 283 -6.00 21.72 1.90
N VAL A 284 -6.74 22.46 1.06
CA VAL A 284 -8.16 22.79 1.29
C VAL A 284 -8.98 21.50 1.47
N SER A 285 -9.73 21.42 2.57
CA SER A 285 -10.50 20.23 2.95
C SER A 285 -11.96 20.55 3.26
N THR A 286 -12.76 19.56 3.65
CA THR A 286 -14.17 19.76 4.04
C THR A 286 -14.32 20.57 5.33
N GLN A 287 -13.26 20.65 6.15
CA GLN A 287 -13.25 21.39 7.42
C GLN A 287 -12.28 22.58 7.37
N SER A 288 -12.70 23.68 8.01
CA SER A 288 -11.89 24.88 8.16
C SER A 288 -10.78 24.64 9.20
N ARG A 289 -9.54 24.99 8.86
CA ARG A 289 -8.35 24.81 9.71
C ARG A 289 -7.85 26.13 10.29
N SER A 290 -8.79 27.00 10.69
CA SER A 290 -8.53 28.34 11.22
C SER A 290 -7.70 28.35 12.52
N ASN A 291 -7.63 27.22 13.24
CA ASN A 291 -6.73 27.05 14.37
C ASN A 291 -5.51 26.20 13.97
N ARG A 292 -4.30 26.73 14.17
CA ARG A 292 -3.01 26.00 14.06
C ARG A 292 -2.84 24.95 15.18
N VAL A 293 -3.91 24.23 15.50
CA VAL A 293 -3.88 23.10 16.42
C VAL A 293 -3.27 21.93 15.65
N PHE A 294 -2.06 21.55 16.05
CA PHE A 294 -1.43 20.30 15.63
C PHE A 294 -2.42 19.15 15.80
N PRO A 295 -2.43 18.15 14.89
CA PRO A 295 -3.44 17.11 14.88
C PRO A 295 -3.58 16.46 16.25
N PRO A 296 -4.79 16.08 16.68
CA PRO A 296 -4.94 15.35 17.90
C PRO A 296 -4.25 13.99 17.72
N TYR A 297 -3.20 13.74 18.53
CA TYR A 297 -2.47 12.46 18.62
C TYR A 297 -3.35 11.28 19.12
N LEU A 298 -4.68 11.43 19.08
CA LEU A 298 -5.63 10.44 19.57
C LEU A 298 -6.47 9.98 18.38
N MET A 299 -6.27 8.72 17.96
CA MET A 299 -7.09 8.04 16.94
C MET A 299 -8.60 8.22 17.19
N SER A 300 -9.02 8.29 18.45
CA SER A 300 -10.41 8.53 18.84
C SER A 300 -10.97 9.87 18.35
N ALA A 301 -10.20 10.95 18.35
CA ALA A 301 -10.65 12.26 17.88
C ALA A 301 -10.84 12.28 16.35
N ARG A 302 -9.95 11.60 15.62
CA ARG A 302 -10.03 11.45 14.16
C ARG A 302 -11.23 10.59 13.76
N TRP A 303 -11.50 9.51 14.49
CA TRP A 303 -12.69 8.69 14.26
C TRP A 303 -13.98 9.48 14.50
N VAL A 304 -14.06 10.27 15.57
CA VAL A 304 -15.23 11.13 15.82
C VAL A 304 -15.50 12.06 14.62
N GLN A 305 -14.47 12.71 14.08
CA GLN A 305 -14.61 13.57 12.90
C GLN A 305 -15.06 12.81 11.64
N LEU A 306 -14.51 11.61 11.40
CA LEU A 306 -14.93 10.78 10.27
C LEU A 306 -16.38 10.34 10.39
N MET A 307 -16.82 10.03 11.61
CA MET A 307 -18.19 9.58 11.90
C MET A 307 -19.21 10.72 11.91
N GLU A 308 -18.78 11.97 12.14
CA GLU A 308 -19.62 13.15 11.89
C GLU A 308 -19.88 13.34 10.39
N MET A 309 -18.87 13.06 9.55
CA MET A 309 -18.98 13.16 8.09
C MET A 309 -19.74 11.98 7.46
N PHE A 310 -19.56 10.78 8.00
CA PHE A 310 -20.21 9.53 7.58
C PHE A 310 -20.92 8.88 8.78
N PRO A 311 -22.18 9.25 9.05
CA PRO A 311 -22.90 8.83 10.26
C PRO A 311 -23.21 7.32 10.31
N LYS A 312 -23.27 6.77 11.53
CA LYS A 312 -23.63 5.36 11.78
C LYS A 312 -25.07 5.08 11.32
N GLY A 313 -25.30 3.95 10.64
CA GLY A 313 -26.63 3.40 10.37
C GLY A 313 -27.30 3.83 9.06
N THR A 314 -26.64 4.66 8.25
CA THR A 314 -27.00 4.83 6.83
C THR A 314 -26.38 3.68 6.05
N GLU A 315 -27.21 2.76 5.53
CA GLU A 315 -26.72 1.61 4.74
C GLU A 315 -26.01 2.03 3.44
N ASP A 316 -26.17 3.29 3.00
CA ASP A 316 -25.56 3.79 1.78
C ASP A 316 -24.90 5.17 1.95
N HIS A 317 -23.56 5.20 1.90
CA HIS A 317 -22.77 6.44 1.86
C HIS A 317 -22.57 6.99 0.43
N SER A 318 -23.14 6.35 -0.60
CA SER A 318 -22.93 6.68 -2.02
C SER A 318 -23.15 8.16 -2.37
N SER A 319 -24.19 8.77 -1.81
CA SER A 319 -24.52 10.18 -2.05
C SER A 319 -23.42 11.12 -1.55
N LYS A 320 -22.92 10.89 -0.33
CA LYS A 320 -21.85 11.71 0.26
C LYS A 320 -20.50 11.49 -0.44
N ILE A 321 -20.24 10.25 -0.86
CA ILE A 321 -19.08 9.90 -1.69
C ILE A 321 -19.11 10.69 -3.00
N SER A 322 -20.26 10.70 -3.68
CA SER A 322 -20.44 11.41 -4.96
C SER A 322 -20.30 12.93 -4.80
N GLU A 323 -20.86 13.51 -3.73
CA GLU A 323 -20.71 14.93 -3.40
C GLU A 323 -19.23 15.30 -3.18
N LEU A 324 -18.51 14.48 -2.40
CA LEU A 324 -17.09 14.70 -2.14
C LEU A 324 -16.26 14.60 -3.43
N GLN A 325 -16.54 13.62 -4.28
CA GLN A 325 -15.88 13.47 -5.59
C GLN A 325 -16.07 14.72 -6.46
N PHE A 326 -17.29 15.26 -6.51
CA PHE A 326 -17.60 16.47 -7.27
C PHE A 326 -16.87 17.70 -6.73
N CYS A 327 -16.86 17.89 -5.40
CA CYS A 327 -16.15 18.98 -4.74
C CYS A 327 -14.63 18.91 -4.99
N MET A 328 -14.06 17.71 -4.87
CA MET A 328 -12.63 17.47 -5.16
C MET A 328 -12.29 17.74 -6.62
N GLN A 329 -13.09 17.24 -7.57
CA GLN A 329 -12.88 17.47 -9.00
C GLN A 329 -12.92 18.96 -9.34
N THR A 330 -13.89 19.70 -8.78
CA THR A 330 -14.03 21.14 -8.97
C THR A 330 -12.83 21.90 -8.37
N SER A 331 -12.39 21.51 -7.17
CA SER A 331 -11.24 22.11 -6.51
C SER A 331 -9.95 21.91 -7.32
N CYS A 332 -9.69 20.67 -7.75
CA CYS A 332 -8.51 20.35 -8.55
C CYS A 332 -8.55 21.06 -9.90
N ALA A 333 -9.72 21.14 -10.55
CA ALA A 333 -9.90 21.89 -11.80
C ALA A 333 -9.46 23.37 -11.66
N GLY A 334 -9.84 24.02 -10.55
CA GLY A 334 -9.41 25.39 -10.24
C GLY A 334 -7.90 25.49 -9.97
N ASN A 335 -7.33 24.55 -9.22
CA ASN A 335 -5.92 24.57 -8.82
C ASN A 335 -4.97 24.36 -10.02
N LYS A 336 -5.36 23.51 -10.99
CA LYS A 336 -4.57 23.20 -12.20
C LYS A 336 -4.11 24.42 -12.95
N ARG A 337 -5.00 25.41 -13.15
CA ARG A 337 -4.70 26.60 -13.95
C ARG A 337 -3.49 27.36 -13.39
N ILE A 338 -3.37 27.43 -12.07
CA ILE A 338 -2.27 28.14 -11.38
C ILE A 338 -0.98 27.34 -11.53
N ILE A 339 -1.02 26.03 -11.25
CA ILE A 339 0.18 25.19 -11.29
C ILE A 339 0.71 25.04 -12.72
N LEU A 340 -0.17 24.87 -13.72
CA LEU A 340 0.25 24.83 -15.12
C LEU A 340 0.89 26.16 -15.56
N ALA A 341 0.35 27.31 -15.13
CA ALA A 341 0.97 28.60 -15.41
C ALA A 341 2.39 28.71 -14.81
N LEU A 342 2.56 28.22 -13.57
CA LEU A 342 3.87 28.17 -12.90
C LEU A 342 4.87 27.24 -13.62
N LEU A 343 4.43 26.09 -14.13
CA LEU A 343 5.27 25.15 -14.87
C LEU A 343 5.63 25.64 -16.28
N GLN A 344 4.74 26.40 -16.92
CA GLN A 344 4.98 26.95 -18.26
C GLN A 344 6.06 28.05 -18.25
N SER A 345 6.08 28.92 -17.24
CA SER A 345 7.06 30.01 -17.13
C SER A 345 8.47 29.50 -16.81
N LYS A 346 9.48 30.02 -17.53
CA LYS A 346 10.90 29.65 -17.33
C LYS A 346 11.43 30.04 -15.95
N ILE A 347 10.86 31.07 -15.32
CA ILE A 347 11.32 31.60 -14.03
C ILE A 347 10.85 30.70 -12.88
N SER A 348 9.60 30.25 -12.91
CA SER A 348 8.97 29.50 -11.83
C SER A 348 9.01 27.99 -12.00
N ARG A 349 9.30 27.48 -13.21
CA ARG A 349 9.25 26.02 -13.49
C ARG A 349 10.10 25.21 -12.53
N GLU A 350 11.39 25.52 -12.43
CA GLU A 350 12.34 24.77 -11.61
C GLU A 350 11.97 24.82 -10.12
N PRO A 351 11.69 26.00 -9.52
CA PRO A 351 11.26 26.07 -8.12
C PRO A 351 9.91 25.40 -7.85
N THR A 352 9.00 25.36 -8.83
CA THR A 352 7.73 24.64 -8.71
C THR A 352 7.95 23.13 -8.69
N LEU A 353 8.86 22.61 -9.53
CA LEU A 353 9.26 21.20 -9.51
C LEU A 353 9.90 20.85 -8.16
N ARG A 354 10.81 21.71 -7.64
CA ARG A 354 11.43 21.54 -6.32
C ARG A 354 10.41 21.52 -5.20
N PHE A 355 9.43 22.41 -5.21
CA PHE A 355 8.34 22.39 -4.23
C PHE A 355 7.66 21.02 -4.16
N PHE A 356 7.31 20.43 -5.31
CA PHE A 356 6.71 19.09 -5.34
C PHE A 356 7.70 17.98 -4.92
N GLY A 357 8.98 18.11 -5.29
CA GLY A 357 10.04 17.22 -4.82
C GLY A 357 10.15 17.21 -3.29
N THR A 358 10.23 18.39 -2.68
CA THR A 358 10.26 18.56 -1.22
C THR A 358 8.98 18.05 -0.57
N ALA A 359 7.81 18.31 -1.17
CA ALA A 359 6.54 17.80 -0.67
C ALA A 359 6.50 16.27 -0.64
N LEU A 360 7.02 15.58 -1.67
CA LEU A 360 7.09 14.13 -1.70
C LEU A 360 8.11 13.59 -0.71
N ARG A 361 9.29 14.22 -0.58
CA ARG A 361 10.33 13.84 0.39
C ARG A 361 9.82 13.92 1.83
N LEU A 362 9.17 15.02 2.20
CA LEU A 362 8.60 15.21 3.55
C LEU A 362 7.41 14.26 3.85
N ASN A 363 6.83 13.68 2.81
CA ASN A 363 5.72 12.73 2.91
C ASN A 363 6.15 11.28 2.62
N ALA A 364 7.45 10.98 2.54
CA ALA A 364 7.95 9.63 2.32
C ALA A 364 7.46 8.64 3.40
N GLY A 365 7.20 9.12 4.62
CA GLY A 365 6.65 8.31 5.71
C GLY A 365 5.27 7.70 5.48
N TYR A 366 4.54 8.10 4.42
CA TYR A 366 3.27 7.48 4.04
C TYR A 366 3.40 5.98 3.70
N THR A 367 4.57 5.52 3.25
CA THR A 367 4.82 4.10 2.97
C THR A 367 4.90 3.24 4.22
N LYS A 368 5.10 3.85 5.41
CA LYS A 368 5.22 3.12 6.67
C LYS A 368 3.86 2.60 7.12
N THR A 369 3.85 1.36 7.63
CA THR A 369 2.65 0.65 8.11
C THR A 369 1.92 1.41 9.22
N VAL A 370 2.65 2.13 10.07
CA VAL A 370 2.14 3.00 11.16
C VAL A 370 2.52 4.46 10.88
N HIS A 371 1.86 5.09 9.91
CA HIS A 371 2.10 6.49 9.55
C HIS A 371 1.18 7.48 10.29
N HIS A 372 0.25 6.98 11.10
CA HIS A 372 -0.79 7.79 11.72
C HIS A 372 -0.30 8.77 12.80
N ASP A 373 0.87 8.52 13.40
CA ASP A 373 1.49 9.38 14.40
C ASP A 373 2.56 10.31 13.82
N LEU A 374 2.83 10.21 12.51
CA LEU A 374 3.81 11.03 11.82
C LEU A 374 3.19 12.37 11.38
N PRO A 375 3.97 13.47 11.42
CA PRO A 375 3.49 14.81 11.05
C PRO A 375 3.41 15.00 9.51
N LEU A 376 2.70 14.11 8.83
CA LEU A 376 2.54 14.08 7.37
C LEU A 376 1.43 15.02 6.89
N SER A 377 1.53 15.48 5.65
CA SER A 377 0.47 16.28 5.01
C SER A 377 -0.84 15.51 4.96
N SER A 378 -1.97 16.20 4.87
CA SER A 378 -3.30 15.58 4.87
C SER A 378 -3.58 14.77 3.60
N ARG A 379 -4.49 13.78 3.68
CA ARG A 379 -4.92 13.00 2.50
C ARG A 379 -5.55 13.87 1.40
N TYR A 380 -6.18 14.99 1.79
CA TYR A 380 -6.70 15.99 0.85
C TYR A 380 -5.57 16.64 0.05
N PHE A 381 -4.50 17.08 0.72
CA PHE A 381 -3.31 17.60 0.07
C PHE A 381 -2.70 16.59 -0.90
N MET A 382 -2.50 15.34 -0.46
CA MET A 382 -1.92 14.29 -1.29
C MET A 382 -2.77 13.97 -2.52
N SER A 383 -4.10 13.90 -2.38
CA SER A 383 -5.02 13.66 -3.50
C SER A 383 -5.03 14.83 -4.50
N GLN A 384 -5.13 16.08 -4.04
CA GLN A 384 -5.11 17.25 -4.93
C GLN A 384 -3.76 17.44 -5.63
N MET A 385 -2.65 17.19 -4.92
CA MET A 385 -1.31 17.19 -5.51
C MET A 385 -1.20 16.13 -6.62
N ASN A 386 -1.70 14.91 -6.36
CA ASN A 386 -1.68 13.84 -7.35
C ASN A 386 -2.50 14.19 -8.61
N ASP A 387 -3.72 14.73 -8.49
CA ASP A 387 -4.53 15.11 -9.68
C ASP A 387 -3.84 16.19 -10.52
N VAL A 388 -3.20 17.18 -9.88
CA VAL A 388 -2.51 18.26 -10.59
C VAL A 388 -1.24 17.77 -11.27
N LEU A 389 -0.45 16.92 -10.62
CA LEU A 389 0.76 16.33 -11.23
C LEU A 389 0.40 15.38 -12.37
N LEU A 390 -0.66 14.58 -12.22
CA LEU A 390 -1.20 13.75 -13.30
C LEU A 390 -1.55 14.61 -14.51
N GLU A 391 -2.32 15.69 -14.32
CA GLU A 391 -2.69 16.61 -15.39
C GLU A 391 -1.48 17.23 -16.09
N ALA A 392 -0.49 17.67 -15.32
CA ALA A 392 0.74 18.26 -15.87
C ALA A 392 1.55 17.24 -16.69
N ALA A 393 1.51 15.95 -16.30
CA ALA A 393 2.27 14.88 -16.95
C ALA A 393 1.56 14.30 -18.19
N LEU A 394 0.23 14.44 -18.35
CA LEU A 394 -0.51 13.88 -19.50
C LEU A 394 0.11 14.17 -20.87
N PRO A 395 0.60 15.39 -21.18
CA PRO A 395 1.19 15.69 -22.48
C PRO A 395 2.47 14.88 -22.78
N LEU A 396 3.10 14.28 -21.78
CA LEU A 396 4.27 13.42 -21.95
C LEU A 396 3.91 12.08 -22.60
N PHE A 397 2.69 11.57 -22.35
CA PHE A 397 2.25 10.22 -22.71
C PHE A 397 1.31 10.19 -23.93
N GLY A 398 1.49 11.12 -24.87
CA GLY A 398 0.71 11.16 -26.12
C GLY A 398 1.13 10.10 -27.15
N THR A 399 0.54 10.13 -28.34
CA THR A 399 0.79 9.16 -29.43
C THR A 399 2.24 9.15 -29.97
N ALA A 400 3.05 10.16 -29.62
CA ALA A 400 4.47 10.26 -29.98
C ALA A 400 5.40 10.02 -28.78
N TYR A 401 4.88 9.40 -27.70
CA TYR A 401 5.67 9.08 -26.52
C TYR A 401 6.75 8.04 -26.86
N ASP A 402 8.00 8.41 -26.64
CA ASP A 402 9.15 7.52 -26.75
C ASP A 402 9.70 7.26 -25.33
N PRO A 403 9.53 6.03 -24.79
CA PRO A 403 10.02 5.70 -23.47
C PRO A 403 11.54 5.82 -23.32
N SER A 404 12.32 5.73 -24.41
CA SER A 404 13.79 5.83 -24.36
C SER A 404 14.31 7.20 -23.91
N THR A 405 13.45 8.22 -23.92
CA THR A 405 13.81 9.58 -23.50
C THR A 405 13.93 9.74 -21.98
N ILE A 406 13.45 8.76 -21.21
CA ILE A 406 13.46 8.79 -19.74
C ILE A 406 14.59 7.88 -19.22
N PRO A 407 15.67 8.46 -18.65
CA PRO A 407 16.80 7.69 -18.16
C PRO A 407 16.48 6.95 -16.85
N SER A 408 16.80 5.67 -16.78
CA SER A 408 16.61 4.82 -15.60
C SER A 408 17.52 5.22 -14.43
N TYR A 409 18.75 5.65 -14.70
CA TYR A 409 19.73 6.09 -13.68
C TYR A 409 19.30 7.33 -12.88
N TYR A 410 18.17 7.97 -13.22
CA TYR A 410 17.59 9.08 -12.44
C TYR A 410 17.19 8.65 -11.00
N VAL A 411 16.92 7.37 -10.77
CA VAL A 411 16.56 6.83 -9.43
C VAL A 411 17.76 6.51 -8.53
N LEU A 412 18.98 6.71 -9.05
CA LEU A 412 20.21 6.56 -8.28
C LEU A 412 20.51 7.85 -7.50
N GLU A 413 21.27 7.74 -6.42
CA GLU A 413 21.65 8.88 -5.59
C GLU A 413 22.57 9.84 -6.35
N ASP A 414 22.14 11.09 -6.44
CA ASP A 414 22.90 12.17 -7.08
C ASP A 414 23.42 13.16 -6.03
N ASN A 415 24.74 13.18 -5.85
CA ASN A 415 25.43 14.08 -4.92
C ASN A 415 25.51 15.54 -5.43
N ALA A 416 25.11 15.81 -6.68
CA ALA A 416 25.23 17.12 -7.32
C ALA A 416 23.89 17.88 -7.45
N GLU A 417 22.84 17.45 -6.73
CA GLU A 417 21.49 18.08 -6.70
C GLU A 417 20.86 18.26 -8.11
N ASN A 418 21.20 17.43 -9.10
CA ASN A 418 20.55 17.50 -10.41
C ASN A 418 19.19 16.81 -10.42
N THR A 419 18.86 16.01 -9.41
CA THR A 419 17.56 15.35 -9.26
C THR A 419 16.64 16.15 -8.35
N VAL A 420 15.35 16.19 -8.72
CA VAL A 420 14.31 16.86 -7.94
C VAL A 420 13.54 15.88 -7.06
N VAL A 421 13.55 14.60 -7.42
CA VAL A 421 12.79 13.56 -6.75
C VAL A 421 13.76 12.66 -6.02
N ASP A 422 13.55 12.58 -4.72
CA ASP A 422 14.30 11.71 -3.84
C ASP A 422 13.49 10.43 -3.55
N PHE A 423 14.11 9.29 -3.83
CA PHE A 423 13.55 7.99 -3.46
C PHE A 423 13.97 7.61 -2.04
N GLY A 424 15.18 7.98 -1.60
CA GLY A 424 15.77 7.64 -0.30
C GLY A 424 16.49 6.29 -0.29
N ASP A 425 17.42 6.15 0.65
CA ASP A 425 18.33 5.01 0.78
C ASP A 425 17.60 3.74 1.27
N ASP A 426 16.58 3.91 2.13
CA ASP A 426 15.76 2.84 2.70
C ASP A 426 14.74 2.25 1.71
N VAL A 427 14.77 2.65 0.43
CA VAL A 427 13.80 2.16 -0.55
C VAL A 427 14.09 0.72 -0.92
N GLU A 428 13.05 -0.09 -0.80
CA GLU A 428 13.06 -1.46 -1.26
C GLU A 428 13.22 -1.51 -2.80
N ARG A 429 14.38 -1.99 -3.25
CA ARG A 429 14.71 -2.19 -4.66
C ARG A 429 14.44 -3.64 -5.09
N ILE A 430 14.40 -3.87 -6.41
CA ILE A 430 14.15 -5.19 -7.00
C ILE A 430 15.22 -6.20 -6.56
N VAL A 431 16.48 -5.82 -6.64
CA VAL A 431 17.62 -6.57 -6.10
C VAL A 431 18.08 -5.93 -4.79
N HIS A 432 18.52 -6.76 -3.85
CA HIS A 432 19.12 -6.30 -2.60
C HIS A 432 20.56 -5.84 -2.86
N TYR A 433 20.92 -4.67 -2.32
CA TYR A 433 22.26 -4.10 -2.40
C TYR A 433 22.80 -3.92 -0.98
N ASP A 434 24.04 -4.34 -0.76
CA ASP A 434 24.74 -4.34 0.52
C ASP A 434 26.19 -3.85 0.35
N GLU A 435 27.03 -3.97 1.38
CA GLU A 435 28.44 -3.56 1.31
C GLU A 435 29.25 -4.39 0.29
N ASP A 436 28.87 -5.66 0.07
CA ASP A 436 29.53 -6.56 -0.87
C ASP A 436 29.04 -6.34 -2.32
N HIS A 437 27.82 -5.85 -2.51
CA HIS A 437 27.20 -5.52 -3.78
C HIS A 437 26.61 -4.10 -3.74
N PRO A 438 27.45 -3.05 -3.87
CA PRO A 438 26.99 -1.68 -3.75
C PRO A 438 26.12 -1.25 -4.94
N LEU A 439 25.25 -0.27 -4.69
CA LEU A 439 24.46 0.38 -5.73
C LEU A 439 25.36 0.98 -6.83
N PRO A 440 24.97 0.89 -8.11
CA PRO A 440 25.68 1.55 -9.18
C PRO A 440 25.79 3.06 -8.94
N LEU A 441 26.97 3.61 -9.23
CA LEU A 441 27.21 5.04 -9.09
C LEU A 441 26.45 5.84 -10.15
N PHE A 442 25.93 7.00 -9.74
CA PHE A 442 25.29 7.94 -10.66
C PHE A 442 26.30 8.40 -11.73
N PRO A 443 25.94 8.36 -13.03
CA PRO A 443 26.86 8.66 -14.11
C PRO A 443 27.25 10.15 -14.14
N ALA A 444 28.51 10.44 -14.51
CA ALA A 444 29.00 11.81 -14.65
C ALA A 444 28.26 12.54 -15.79
N MET A 445 27.38 13.48 -15.42
CA MET A 445 26.53 14.22 -16.36
C MET A 445 27.13 15.58 -16.74
N SER A 446 26.89 16.01 -17.98
CA SER A 446 27.34 17.31 -18.51
C SER A 446 26.38 18.48 -18.22
N GLY A 447 25.16 18.21 -17.73
CA GLY A 447 24.13 19.23 -17.44
C GLY A 447 22.87 18.66 -16.80
N PRO A 448 21.94 19.52 -16.30
CA PRO A 448 20.75 19.10 -15.58
C PRO A 448 19.74 18.36 -16.48
N PHE A 449 18.90 17.53 -15.87
CA PHE A 449 17.86 16.81 -16.61
C PHE A 449 16.81 17.76 -17.21
N LYS A 450 16.10 17.26 -18.23
CA LYS A 450 14.97 17.98 -18.80
C LYS A 450 13.81 18.02 -17.78
N PRO A 451 13.04 19.12 -17.72
CA PRO A 451 11.85 19.21 -16.87
C PRO A 451 10.83 18.08 -17.05
N SER A 452 10.74 17.51 -18.25
CA SER A 452 9.87 16.37 -18.55
C SER A 452 10.29 15.10 -17.79
N VAL A 453 11.59 14.90 -17.56
CA VAL A 453 12.13 13.76 -16.79
C VAL A 453 11.78 13.93 -15.32
N HIS A 454 11.99 15.13 -14.75
CA HIS A 454 11.56 15.42 -13.37
C HIS A 454 10.06 15.18 -13.20
N LEU A 455 9.25 15.64 -14.14
CA LEU A 455 7.80 15.49 -14.08
C LEU A 455 7.34 14.02 -14.15
N PHE A 456 8.03 13.18 -14.95
CA PHE A 456 7.79 11.74 -15.01
C PHE A 456 7.97 11.08 -13.63
N PHE A 457 9.11 11.33 -12.97
CA PHE A 457 9.38 10.72 -11.66
C PHE A 457 8.55 11.37 -10.53
N LEU A 458 8.22 12.66 -10.64
CA LEU A 458 7.32 13.33 -9.70
C LEU A 458 5.93 12.71 -9.73
N VAL A 459 5.36 12.50 -10.92
CA VAL A 459 4.03 11.91 -11.04
C VAL A 459 4.05 10.46 -10.55
N ALA A 460 5.05 9.66 -10.94
CA ALA A 460 5.20 8.28 -10.48
C ALA A 460 5.28 8.20 -8.94
N ARG A 461 6.19 8.98 -8.34
CA ARG A 461 6.36 9.05 -6.87
C ARG A 461 5.12 9.59 -6.17
N SER A 462 4.39 10.52 -6.77
CA SER A 462 3.14 11.01 -6.22
C SER A 462 2.06 9.93 -6.16
N ILE A 463 1.95 9.07 -7.18
CA ILE A 463 0.96 7.97 -7.19
C ILE A 463 1.34 6.94 -6.11
N MET A 464 2.64 6.64 -5.96
CA MET A 464 3.16 5.73 -4.92
C MET A 464 2.80 6.21 -3.51
N LEU A 465 3.08 7.49 -3.19
CA LEU A 465 2.86 8.05 -1.85
C LEU A 465 1.41 8.46 -1.56
N SER A 466 0.54 8.54 -2.58
CA SER A 466 -0.86 8.93 -2.42
C SER A 466 -1.81 7.78 -2.74
N ALA A 467 -2.03 7.48 -4.02
CA ALA A 467 -3.02 6.53 -4.48
C ALA A 467 -2.72 5.12 -3.97
N ALA A 468 -1.50 4.59 -4.16
CA ALA A 468 -1.17 3.22 -3.76
C ALA A 468 -1.30 3.01 -2.24
N VAL A 469 -0.81 3.97 -1.43
CA VAL A 469 -0.96 3.91 0.03
C VAL A 469 -2.42 3.98 0.45
N MET A 470 -3.20 4.91 -0.10
CA MET A 470 -4.62 5.04 0.25
C MET A 470 -5.43 3.82 -0.18
N ILE A 471 -5.11 3.23 -1.34
CA ILE A 471 -5.73 1.99 -1.82
C ILE A 471 -5.38 0.82 -0.88
N GLY A 472 -4.11 0.67 -0.50
CA GLY A 472 -3.70 -0.36 0.48
C GLY A 472 -4.38 -0.18 1.85
N ILE A 473 -4.62 1.06 2.29
CA ILE A 473 -5.43 1.34 3.49
C ILE A 473 -6.89 0.94 3.26
N HIS A 474 -7.47 1.25 2.11
CA HIS A 474 -8.86 0.88 1.77
C HIS A 474 -9.06 -0.63 1.81
N GLU A 475 -8.13 -1.41 1.26
CA GLU A 475 -8.17 -2.88 1.29
C GLU A 475 -7.99 -3.44 2.71
N ARG A 476 -7.00 -2.95 3.46
CA ARG A 476 -6.77 -3.35 4.85
C ARG A 476 -8.00 -3.11 5.72
N VAL A 477 -8.52 -1.88 5.67
CA VAL A 477 -9.73 -1.48 6.40
C VAL A 477 -10.93 -2.30 5.95
N GLY A 478 -11.02 -2.64 4.65
CA GLY A 478 -12.03 -3.55 4.12
C GLY A 478 -11.99 -4.94 4.77
N ARG A 479 -10.79 -5.51 4.95
CA ARG A 479 -10.59 -6.77 5.69
C ARG A 479 -10.98 -6.63 7.16
N ASP A 480 -10.53 -5.55 7.81
CA ASP A 480 -10.77 -5.30 9.23
C ASP A 480 -12.26 -5.12 9.57
N VAL A 481 -13.07 -4.54 8.67
CA VAL A 481 -14.54 -4.42 8.85
C VAL A 481 -15.18 -5.79 9.05
N THR A 482 -14.69 -6.81 8.34
CA THR A 482 -15.18 -8.19 8.40
C THR A 482 -14.61 -8.98 9.58
N HIS A 483 -13.61 -8.44 10.27
CA HIS A 483 -12.94 -9.14 11.36
C HIS A 483 -13.83 -9.25 12.61
N PRO A 484 -13.99 -10.45 13.19
CA PRO A 484 -14.96 -10.72 14.26
C PRO A 484 -14.60 -10.06 15.60
N GLN A 485 -13.33 -9.72 15.84
CA GLN A 485 -12.89 -9.09 17.10
C GLN A 485 -13.09 -7.57 17.15
N VAL A 486 -13.53 -6.94 16.06
CA VAL A 486 -13.64 -5.47 15.94
C VAL A 486 -14.94 -4.97 16.57
N SER A 487 -14.85 -3.94 17.42
CA SER A 487 -16.04 -3.36 18.08
C SER A 487 -16.96 -2.64 17.08
N PRO A 488 -18.26 -2.48 17.37
CA PRO A 488 -19.19 -1.77 16.47
C PRO A 488 -18.77 -0.33 16.17
N GLU A 489 -18.10 0.34 17.11
CA GLU A 489 -17.59 1.70 16.92
C GLU A 489 -16.40 1.73 15.97
N GLN A 490 -15.46 0.80 16.15
CA GLN A 490 -14.32 0.62 15.27
C GLN A 490 -14.76 0.25 13.85
N ARG A 491 -15.72 -0.67 13.72
CA ARG A 491 -16.27 -1.09 12.42
C ARG A 491 -16.87 0.11 11.67
N ALA A 492 -17.64 0.96 12.36
CA ALA A 492 -18.20 2.14 11.74
C ALA A 492 -17.14 3.20 11.38
N ALA A 493 -16.08 3.35 12.18
CA ALA A 493 -14.94 4.21 11.83
C ALA A 493 -14.20 3.69 10.59
N TYR A 494 -14.00 2.37 10.47
CA TYR A 494 -13.43 1.72 9.30
C TYR A 494 -14.29 1.90 8.05
N VAL A 495 -15.61 1.73 8.15
CA VAL A 495 -16.53 2.02 7.03
C VAL A 495 -16.46 3.49 6.60
N ALA A 496 -16.41 4.42 7.56
CA ALA A 496 -16.25 5.85 7.27
C ALA A 496 -14.90 6.17 6.60
N GLU A 497 -13.81 5.54 7.05
CA GLU A 497 -12.48 5.69 6.46
C GLU A 497 -12.42 5.14 5.03
N LYS A 498 -13.03 3.97 4.79
CA LYS A 498 -13.20 3.39 3.46
C LYS A 498 -13.97 4.34 2.53
N SER A 499 -15.09 4.88 3.01
CA SER A 499 -15.95 5.82 2.27
C SER A 499 -15.21 7.13 1.93
N LEU A 500 -14.38 7.64 2.84
CA LEU A 500 -13.54 8.81 2.56
C LEU A 500 -12.57 8.55 1.41
N ILE A 501 -11.89 7.40 1.40
CA ILE A 501 -10.92 7.06 0.34
C ILE A 501 -11.62 6.92 -1.02
N GLU A 502 -12.81 6.29 -1.05
CA GLU A 502 -13.68 6.22 -2.23
C GLU A 502 -14.08 7.62 -2.73
N GLY A 503 -14.36 8.55 -1.82
CA GLY A 503 -14.65 9.94 -2.17
C GLY A 503 -13.45 10.73 -2.71
N LEU A 504 -12.24 10.44 -2.23
CA LEU A 504 -11.01 11.14 -2.63
C LEU A 504 -10.38 10.59 -3.93
N LEU A 505 -10.46 9.28 -4.16
CA LEU A 505 -9.78 8.62 -5.29
C LEU A 505 -10.72 8.05 -6.36
N GLY A 506 -12.00 7.85 -6.04
CA GLY A 506 -12.97 7.18 -6.91
C GLY A 506 -13.58 8.04 -8.02
N SER A 507 -13.14 9.30 -8.18
CA SER A 507 -13.60 10.14 -9.29
C SER A 507 -13.15 9.58 -10.64
N GLU A 508 -14.10 9.45 -11.57
CA GLU A 508 -13.85 8.95 -12.93
C GLU A 508 -12.76 9.76 -13.66
N SER A 509 -12.79 11.09 -13.49
CA SER A 509 -11.81 12.02 -14.08
C SER A 509 -10.39 11.73 -13.58
N LEU A 510 -10.22 11.50 -12.28
CA LEU A 510 -8.92 11.22 -11.69
C LEU A 510 -8.41 9.84 -12.11
N GLY A 511 -9.27 8.82 -12.02
CA GLY A 511 -8.97 7.46 -12.46
C GLY A 511 -8.51 7.40 -13.92
N ARG A 512 -9.19 8.13 -14.81
CA ARG A 512 -8.84 8.27 -16.23
C ARG A 512 -7.39 8.71 -16.45
N LYS A 513 -6.97 9.78 -15.79
CA LYS A 513 -5.61 10.32 -15.96
C LYS A 513 -4.57 9.40 -15.37
N ARG A 514 -4.89 8.78 -14.23
CA ARG A 514 -4.03 7.83 -13.55
C ARG A 514 -3.75 6.62 -14.44
N VAL A 515 -4.78 6.02 -15.03
CA VAL A 515 -4.63 4.89 -15.96
C VAL A 515 -3.77 5.26 -17.18
N GLN A 516 -3.97 6.44 -17.78
CA GLN A 516 -3.16 6.89 -18.93
C GLN A 516 -1.67 7.06 -18.57
N VAL A 517 -1.37 7.70 -17.43
CA VAL A 517 0.00 7.87 -16.96
C VAL A 517 0.64 6.52 -16.60
N LEU A 518 -0.09 5.63 -15.93
CA LEU A 518 0.40 4.30 -15.58
C LEU A 518 0.63 3.42 -16.82
N ASN A 519 -0.18 3.54 -17.87
CA ASN A 519 0.07 2.86 -19.15
C ASN A 519 1.37 3.35 -19.81
N GLY A 520 1.65 4.66 -19.72
CA GLY A 520 2.93 5.22 -20.17
C GLY A 520 4.13 4.74 -19.34
N ILE A 521 3.99 4.67 -18.01
CA ILE A 521 5.04 4.11 -17.13
C ILE A 521 5.24 2.61 -17.43
N ALA A 522 4.17 1.86 -17.69
CA ALA A 522 4.25 0.46 -18.07
C ALA A 522 5.03 0.28 -19.39
N ALA A 523 4.80 1.14 -20.39
CA ALA A 523 5.56 1.14 -21.64
C ALA A 523 7.05 1.35 -21.42
N TRP A 524 7.41 2.24 -20.49
CA TRP A 524 8.80 2.47 -20.07
C TRP A 524 9.41 1.26 -19.37
N LEU A 525 8.69 0.62 -18.45
CA LEU A 525 9.16 -0.60 -17.77
C LEU A 525 9.37 -1.76 -18.76
N VAL A 526 8.42 -2.00 -19.66
CA VAL A 526 8.54 -3.04 -20.70
C VAL A 526 9.75 -2.78 -21.60
N LYS A 527 10.02 -1.52 -21.93
CA LYS A 527 11.20 -1.14 -22.70
C LYS A 527 12.51 -1.40 -21.95
N LEU A 528 12.57 -1.09 -20.66
CA LEU A 528 13.76 -1.33 -19.83
C LEU A 528 14.11 -2.82 -19.70
N MET A 529 13.10 -3.69 -19.69
CA MET A 529 13.32 -5.15 -19.68
C MET A 529 13.87 -5.69 -21.00
N ASN A 530 13.94 -4.87 -22.07
CA ASN A 530 14.29 -5.29 -23.42
C ASN A 530 13.46 -6.49 -23.92
N ALA A 531 12.14 -6.46 -23.65
CA ALA A 531 11.23 -7.49 -24.14
C ALA A 531 11.24 -7.55 -25.68
N SER A 532 11.29 -8.76 -26.23
CA SER A 532 11.19 -8.99 -27.67
C SER A 532 9.79 -8.61 -28.20
N PRO A 533 9.61 -8.45 -29.53
CA PRO A 533 8.29 -8.18 -30.13
C PRO A 533 7.22 -9.23 -29.78
N ASP A 534 7.66 -10.45 -29.45
CA ASP A 534 6.80 -11.57 -29.05
C ASP A 534 6.66 -11.69 -27.51
N GLY A 535 7.17 -10.73 -26.73
CA GLY A 535 7.04 -10.72 -25.27
C GLY A 535 7.98 -11.68 -24.52
N VAL A 536 8.94 -12.30 -25.20
CA VAL A 536 9.96 -13.15 -24.55
C VAL A 536 11.05 -12.29 -23.92
N LEU A 537 11.41 -12.62 -22.67
CA LEU A 537 12.48 -11.98 -21.90
C LEU A 537 13.80 -12.77 -21.93
N SER A 538 14.89 -12.05 -21.70
CA SER A 538 16.21 -12.62 -21.38
C SER A 538 16.14 -13.46 -20.10
N LYS A 539 16.97 -14.51 -19.99
CA LYS A 539 17.11 -15.33 -18.76
C LYS A 539 17.59 -14.50 -17.56
N GLU A 540 18.42 -13.49 -17.79
CA GLU A 540 18.90 -12.57 -16.75
C GLU A 540 18.33 -11.16 -16.96
N PRO A 541 17.91 -10.49 -15.87
CA PRO A 541 17.40 -9.13 -15.96
C PRO A 541 18.53 -8.13 -16.31
N PRO A 542 18.26 -7.11 -17.14
CA PRO A 542 19.20 -6.02 -17.41
C PRO A 542 19.64 -5.30 -16.13
N GLU A 543 20.86 -4.75 -16.09
CA GLU A 543 21.34 -4.00 -14.91
C GLU A 543 20.43 -2.82 -14.56
N GLU A 544 19.92 -2.12 -15.58
CA GLU A 544 18.99 -1.00 -15.42
C GLU A 544 17.69 -1.36 -14.69
N TRP A 545 17.30 -2.64 -14.75
CA TRP A 545 16.14 -3.16 -14.04
C TRP A 545 16.44 -3.41 -12.56
N LYS A 546 17.63 -3.95 -12.27
CA LYS A 546 17.98 -4.48 -10.94
C LYS A 546 17.94 -3.42 -9.84
N TYR A 547 18.31 -2.16 -10.12
CA TYR A 547 18.34 -1.08 -9.13
C TYR A 547 17.03 -0.29 -8.99
N LEU A 548 16.00 -0.61 -9.78
CA LEU A 548 14.73 0.11 -9.70
C LEU A 548 14.06 -0.08 -8.33
N PRO A 549 13.40 0.96 -7.79
CA PRO A 549 12.47 0.81 -6.67
C PRO A 549 11.36 -0.20 -7.00
N GLN A 550 11.12 -1.18 -6.14
CA GLN A 550 10.07 -2.19 -6.34
C GLN A 550 8.68 -1.56 -6.42
N GLN A 551 8.42 -0.57 -5.54
CA GLN A 551 7.18 0.18 -5.51
C GLN A 551 6.84 0.88 -6.84
N LEU A 552 7.84 1.17 -7.69
CA LEU A 552 7.63 1.79 -9.00
C LEU A 552 7.00 0.82 -10.00
N VAL A 553 7.15 -0.49 -9.78
CA VAL A 553 6.50 -1.52 -10.57
C VAL A 553 5.14 -1.88 -9.96
N ASP A 554 5.08 -2.04 -8.63
CA ASP A 554 3.83 -2.35 -7.91
C ASP A 554 2.75 -1.29 -8.19
N VAL A 555 3.13 -0.01 -8.26
CA VAL A 555 2.20 1.10 -8.48
C VAL A 555 1.48 1.04 -9.84
N VAL A 556 2.04 0.36 -10.84
CA VAL A 556 1.39 0.21 -12.15
C VAL A 556 0.14 -0.66 -12.04
N ILE A 557 0.18 -1.68 -11.19
CA ILE A 557 -0.96 -2.58 -10.97
C ILE A 557 -1.88 -2.00 -9.87
N MET A 558 -1.31 -1.67 -8.70
CA MET A 558 -2.07 -1.13 -7.56
C MET A 558 -2.72 0.21 -7.90
N GLY A 559 -2.04 1.09 -8.64
CA GLY A 559 -2.53 2.42 -8.95
C GLY A 559 -3.75 2.42 -9.87
N VAL A 560 -4.04 1.32 -10.56
CA VAL A 560 -5.23 1.18 -11.40
C VAL A 560 -6.45 0.76 -10.57
N GLU A 561 -6.25 0.34 -9.32
CA GLU A 561 -7.34 0.03 -8.40
C GLU A 561 -8.21 1.28 -8.15
N MET A 562 -9.52 1.04 -8.01
CA MET A 562 -10.57 2.07 -7.93
C MET A 562 -10.76 2.96 -9.16
N ALA A 563 -10.02 2.77 -10.26
CA ALA A 563 -10.24 3.49 -11.53
C ALA A 563 -11.19 2.72 -12.47
N PRO A 564 -12.14 3.35 -13.16
CA PRO A 564 -12.94 2.68 -14.18
C PRO A 564 -12.06 2.26 -15.36
N LEU A 565 -12.23 1.05 -15.88
CA LEU A 565 -11.37 0.50 -16.94
C LEU A 565 -12.03 0.46 -18.33
N GLU A 566 -13.34 0.71 -18.41
CA GLU A 566 -14.23 0.37 -19.53
C GLU A 566 -13.96 1.07 -20.87
N TYR A 567 -12.98 1.99 -20.95
CA TYR A 567 -12.74 2.79 -22.15
C TYR A 567 -11.26 3.12 -22.37
N PHE A 568 -10.35 2.34 -21.76
CA PHE A 568 -8.93 2.66 -21.72
C PHE A 568 -8.06 1.76 -22.59
N ASP A 569 -7.01 2.37 -23.13
CA ASP A 569 -5.86 1.65 -23.64
C ASP A 569 -5.06 1.11 -22.45
N LEU A 570 -5.13 -0.21 -22.28
CA LEU A 570 -4.45 -0.97 -21.24
C LEU A 570 -3.30 -1.81 -21.83
N GLU A 571 -2.94 -1.62 -23.10
CA GLU A 571 -2.03 -2.49 -23.84
C GLU A 571 -0.70 -2.72 -23.10
N HIS A 572 -0.07 -1.65 -22.61
CA HIS A 572 1.23 -1.75 -21.95
C HIS A 572 1.12 -2.28 -20.52
N ILE A 573 0.03 -2.00 -19.80
CA ILE A 573 -0.22 -2.58 -18.47
C ILE A 573 -0.45 -4.09 -18.58
N ILE A 574 -1.21 -4.53 -19.59
CA ILE A 574 -1.42 -5.95 -19.90
C ILE A 574 -0.11 -6.60 -20.33
N SER A 575 0.67 -5.94 -21.19
CA SER A 575 2.02 -6.38 -21.59
C SER A 575 2.92 -6.62 -20.38
N LEU A 576 2.99 -5.65 -19.46
CA LEU A 576 3.78 -5.74 -18.24
C LEU A 576 3.32 -6.91 -17.36
N MET A 577 2.02 -7.06 -17.14
CA MET A 577 1.44 -8.17 -16.37
C MET A 577 1.78 -9.53 -17.01
N LEU A 578 1.54 -9.72 -18.31
CA LEU A 578 1.74 -11.00 -18.99
C LEU A 578 3.20 -11.48 -18.89
N VAL A 579 4.14 -10.55 -19.01
CA VAL A 579 5.58 -10.83 -19.02
C VAL A 579 6.14 -11.08 -17.61
N LEU A 580 5.68 -10.31 -16.62
CA LEU A 580 6.20 -10.40 -15.24
C LEU A 580 5.52 -11.47 -14.38
N MET A 581 4.22 -11.71 -14.58
CA MET A 581 3.43 -12.60 -13.73
C MET A 581 4.08 -13.99 -13.58
N GLY A 582 4.67 -14.51 -14.67
CA GLY A 582 5.34 -15.81 -14.69
C GLY A 582 6.85 -15.79 -14.47
N ASN A 583 7.49 -14.64 -14.25
CA ASN A 583 8.96 -14.55 -14.27
C ASN A 583 9.56 -14.20 -12.89
N THR A 584 9.89 -15.24 -12.12
CA THR A 584 10.51 -15.12 -10.78
C THR A 584 11.96 -14.63 -10.79
N THR A 585 12.62 -14.59 -11.96
CA THR A 585 13.99 -14.07 -12.05
C THR A 585 14.03 -12.54 -12.07
N TYR A 586 13.01 -11.90 -12.66
CA TYR A 586 12.87 -10.44 -12.70
C TYR A 586 12.27 -9.89 -11.40
N PHE A 587 11.51 -10.73 -10.69
CA PHE A 587 10.97 -10.45 -9.36
C PHE A 587 11.22 -11.60 -8.40
N PRO A 588 12.25 -11.52 -7.54
CA PRO A 588 12.50 -12.56 -6.56
C PRO A 588 11.49 -12.54 -5.40
N LYS A 589 10.80 -11.41 -5.16
CA LYS A 589 9.93 -11.21 -4.01
C LYS A 589 8.49 -11.64 -4.30
N PRO A 590 7.89 -12.52 -3.47
CA PRO A 590 6.60 -13.13 -3.78
C PRO A 590 5.39 -12.19 -3.64
N HIS A 591 5.47 -11.13 -2.83
CA HIS A 591 4.34 -10.22 -2.58
C HIS A 591 3.83 -9.54 -3.86
N THR A 592 4.73 -9.06 -4.73
CA THR A 592 4.33 -8.43 -6.00
C THR A 592 3.60 -9.41 -6.94
N HIS A 593 3.95 -10.70 -6.90
CA HIS A 593 3.25 -11.73 -7.69
C HIS A 593 1.79 -11.91 -7.25
N ALA A 594 1.40 -11.53 -6.03
CA ALA A 594 0.02 -11.57 -5.57
C ALA A 594 -0.88 -10.50 -6.22
N LEU A 595 -0.29 -9.40 -6.71
CA LEU A 595 -1.04 -8.29 -7.33
C LEU A 595 -1.60 -8.66 -8.71
N PHE A 596 -0.86 -9.45 -9.49
CA PHE A 596 -1.26 -9.77 -10.87
C PHE A 596 -2.56 -10.59 -10.95
N PRO A 597 -2.77 -11.65 -10.13
CA PRO A 597 -4.02 -12.42 -10.19
C PRO A 597 -5.25 -11.63 -9.80
N THR A 598 -5.13 -10.69 -8.85
CA THR A 598 -6.21 -9.76 -8.47
C THR A 598 -6.60 -8.89 -9.66
N PHE A 599 -5.60 -8.30 -10.32
CA PHE A 599 -5.81 -7.48 -11.51
C PHE A 599 -6.38 -8.28 -12.69
N LEU A 600 -5.85 -9.48 -12.95
CA LEU A 600 -6.34 -10.38 -13.99
C LEU A 600 -7.81 -10.76 -13.77
N THR A 601 -8.18 -11.10 -12.54
CA THR A 601 -9.57 -11.42 -12.18
C THR A 601 -10.49 -10.23 -12.47
N ARG A 602 -10.04 -9.01 -12.14
CA ARG A 602 -10.78 -7.78 -12.41
C ARG A 602 -10.95 -7.52 -13.92
N LEU A 603 -9.92 -7.78 -14.73
CA LEU A 603 -10.01 -7.68 -16.20
C LEU A 603 -11.01 -8.67 -16.80
N LEU A 604 -11.13 -9.87 -16.21
CA LEU A 604 -12.04 -10.92 -16.69
C LEU A 604 -13.50 -10.68 -16.29
N GLN A 605 -13.76 -9.95 -15.19
CA GLN A 605 -15.12 -9.64 -14.72
C GLN A 605 -15.86 -8.67 -15.64
N ASN A 606 -15.14 -7.86 -16.41
CA ASN A 606 -15.71 -6.84 -17.28
C ASN A 606 -15.49 -7.18 -18.76
N GLU A 607 -16.56 -7.14 -19.56
CA GLU A 607 -16.53 -7.60 -20.96
C GLU A 607 -15.69 -6.70 -21.88
N ASP A 608 -15.58 -5.39 -21.59
CA ASP A 608 -14.72 -4.48 -22.37
C ASP A 608 -13.24 -4.77 -22.14
N THR A 609 -12.83 -4.90 -20.87
CA THR A 609 -11.44 -5.22 -20.51
C THR A 609 -11.04 -6.64 -20.89
N LYS A 610 -11.98 -7.59 -20.82
CA LYS A 610 -11.77 -8.95 -21.29
C LYS A 610 -11.52 -8.99 -22.79
N ARG A 611 -12.23 -8.18 -23.58
CA ARG A 611 -11.95 -8.02 -25.02
C ARG A 611 -10.57 -7.40 -25.26
N ALA A 612 -10.16 -6.40 -24.49
CA ALA A 612 -8.82 -5.83 -24.58
C ALA A 612 -7.74 -6.87 -24.25
N LEU A 613 -7.94 -7.70 -23.23
CA LEU A 613 -7.04 -8.78 -22.87
C LEU A 613 -6.94 -9.86 -23.96
N THR A 614 -8.07 -10.34 -24.49
CA THR A 614 -8.06 -11.43 -25.50
C THR A 614 -7.59 -10.98 -26.88
N SER A 615 -7.70 -9.69 -27.20
CA SER A 615 -7.17 -9.13 -28.45
C SER A 615 -5.68 -8.82 -28.41
N HIS A 616 -5.05 -8.86 -27.23
CA HIS A 616 -3.64 -8.55 -27.05
C HIS A 616 -2.74 -9.60 -27.74
N PRO A 617 -1.71 -9.21 -28.53
CA PRO A 617 -0.88 -10.15 -29.29
C PRO A 617 -0.22 -11.23 -28.42
N TRP A 618 0.29 -10.84 -27.26
CA TRP A 618 0.99 -11.75 -26.33
C TRP A 618 0.07 -12.67 -25.51
N PHE A 619 -1.25 -12.44 -25.55
CA PHE A 619 -2.19 -13.18 -24.71
C PHE A 619 -2.14 -14.68 -24.99
N THR A 620 -2.28 -15.07 -26.26
CA THR A 620 -2.34 -16.48 -26.67
C THR A 620 -1.05 -17.23 -26.36
N GLN A 621 0.10 -16.54 -26.44
CA GLN A 621 1.41 -17.15 -26.23
C GLN A 621 1.77 -17.30 -24.75
N HIS A 622 1.45 -16.31 -23.90
CA HIS A 622 2.00 -16.23 -22.54
C HIS A 622 1.00 -16.48 -21.41
N ILE A 623 -0.30 -16.27 -21.58
CA ILE A 623 -1.24 -16.21 -20.44
C ILE A 623 -1.22 -17.48 -19.57
N VAL A 624 -1.35 -18.66 -20.18
CA VAL A 624 -1.43 -19.91 -19.43
C VAL A 624 -0.08 -20.21 -18.77
N ARG A 625 1.02 -19.95 -19.48
CA ARG A 625 2.38 -20.16 -18.99
C ARG A 625 2.65 -19.27 -17.78
N SER A 626 2.26 -18.00 -17.87
CA SER A 626 2.40 -17.03 -16.79
C SER A 626 1.53 -17.40 -15.58
N CYS A 627 0.32 -17.91 -15.77
CA CYS A 627 -0.51 -18.40 -14.66
C CYS A 627 0.11 -19.60 -13.95
N VAL A 628 0.62 -20.58 -14.70
CA VAL A 628 1.29 -21.77 -14.15
C VAL A 628 2.53 -21.39 -13.35
N LEU A 629 3.40 -20.55 -13.93
CA LEU A 629 4.62 -20.12 -13.26
C LEU A 629 4.34 -19.22 -12.05
N CYS A 630 3.34 -18.34 -12.11
CA CYS A 630 2.91 -17.55 -10.97
C CYS A 630 2.38 -18.44 -9.84
N TYR A 631 1.64 -19.50 -10.16
CA TYR A 631 1.15 -20.47 -9.18
C TYR A 631 2.30 -21.14 -8.42
N ILE A 632 3.35 -21.52 -9.16
CA ILE A 632 4.57 -22.10 -8.60
C ILE A 632 5.32 -21.07 -7.74
N ALA A 633 5.45 -19.83 -8.22
CA ALA A 633 6.17 -18.75 -7.55
C ALA A 633 5.60 -18.42 -6.15
N VAL A 634 4.28 -18.43 -6.03
CA VAL A 634 3.54 -18.04 -4.81
C VAL A 634 3.69 -19.06 -3.67
N GLU A 635 4.25 -20.26 -3.92
CA GLU A 635 4.55 -21.23 -2.84
C GLU A 635 5.47 -20.66 -1.77
N LYS A 636 6.45 -19.82 -2.16
CA LYS A 636 7.40 -19.22 -1.23
C LYS A 636 6.80 -18.08 -0.40
N SER A 637 5.51 -17.76 -0.58
CA SER A 637 4.83 -16.64 0.09
C SER A 637 4.08 -17.10 1.34
N THR A 638 4.20 -16.35 2.45
CA THR A 638 3.66 -16.75 3.75
C THR A 638 2.25 -16.22 4.03
N TYR A 639 1.90 -15.00 3.59
CA TYR A 639 0.74 -14.28 4.17
C TYR A 639 -0.55 -14.26 3.31
N GLU A 640 -0.52 -14.58 2.01
CA GLU A 640 -1.71 -14.52 1.13
C GLU A 640 -1.85 -15.71 0.15
N LYS A 641 -1.10 -16.80 0.38
CA LYS A 641 -1.02 -17.98 -0.50
C LYS A 641 -2.40 -18.51 -0.93
N VAL A 642 -3.32 -18.67 0.02
CA VAL A 642 -4.65 -19.26 -0.22
C VAL A 642 -5.51 -18.42 -1.18
N SER A 643 -5.59 -17.10 -0.95
CA SER A 643 -6.41 -16.20 -1.77
C SER A 643 -5.87 -16.10 -3.19
N VAL A 644 -4.54 -15.96 -3.33
CA VAL A 644 -3.88 -15.84 -4.62
C VAL A 644 -4.03 -17.13 -5.44
N ARG A 645 -3.85 -18.30 -4.80
CA ARG A 645 -4.08 -19.60 -5.46
C ARG A 645 -5.51 -19.81 -5.87
N TYR A 646 -6.47 -19.42 -5.05
CA TYR A 646 -7.88 -19.46 -5.43
C TYR A 646 -8.14 -18.67 -6.72
N MET A 647 -7.63 -17.42 -6.80
CA MET A 647 -7.79 -16.58 -8.00
C MET A 647 -7.09 -17.17 -9.23
N LEU A 648 -5.86 -17.67 -9.06
CA LEU A 648 -5.10 -18.32 -10.13
C LEU A 648 -5.80 -19.60 -10.60
N SER A 649 -6.33 -20.42 -9.70
CA SER A 649 -7.07 -21.64 -10.03
C SER A 649 -8.31 -21.33 -10.85
N TYR A 650 -9.06 -20.29 -10.47
CA TYR A 650 -10.22 -19.83 -11.23
C TYR A 650 -9.85 -19.35 -12.64
N CYS A 651 -8.83 -18.49 -12.75
CA CYS A 651 -8.38 -17.95 -14.03
C CYS A 651 -7.82 -19.05 -14.95
N THR A 652 -6.92 -19.88 -14.43
CA THR A 652 -6.26 -20.96 -15.17
C THR A 652 -7.28 -21.97 -15.68
N LYS A 653 -8.25 -22.37 -14.84
CA LYS A 653 -9.37 -23.23 -15.25
C LYS A 653 -10.10 -22.66 -16.48
N SER A 654 -10.41 -21.36 -16.46
CA SER A 654 -11.10 -20.70 -17.57
C SER A 654 -10.28 -20.78 -18.86
N PHE A 655 -8.98 -20.51 -18.80
CA PHE A 655 -8.11 -20.53 -19.97
C PHE A 655 -7.84 -21.93 -20.52
N LEU A 656 -7.70 -22.93 -19.65
CA LEU A 656 -7.48 -24.33 -20.05
C LEU A 656 -8.62 -24.91 -20.89
N THR A 657 -9.82 -24.33 -20.84
CA THR A 657 -10.94 -24.76 -21.70
C THR A 657 -10.73 -24.45 -23.18
N PHE A 658 -9.83 -23.53 -23.53
CA PHE A 658 -9.56 -23.12 -24.91
C PHE A 658 -8.29 -23.79 -25.44
N GLU A 659 -8.44 -24.66 -26.44
CA GLU A 659 -7.31 -25.44 -26.97
C GLU A 659 -6.18 -24.59 -27.57
N SER A 660 -6.49 -23.44 -28.17
CA SER A 660 -5.50 -22.52 -28.73
C SER A 660 -4.53 -21.95 -27.68
N LEU A 661 -4.98 -21.81 -26.43
CA LEU A 661 -4.17 -21.29 -25.33
C LEU A 661 -3.28 -22.38 -24.72
N CYS A 662 -3.64 -23.65 -24.91
CA CYS A 662 -2.91 -24.80 -24.37
C CYS A 662 -1.77 -25.25 -25.29
N GLN A 663 -1.80 -24.91 -26.58
CA GLN A 663 -0.81 -25.35 -27.57
C GLN A 663 0.64 -24.96 -27.20
N PRO A 664 0.96 -23.71 -26.78
CA PRO A 664 2.34 -23.34 -26.44
C PRO A 664 2.92 -24.16 -25.28
N ILE A 665 2.11 -24.46 -24.26
CA ILE A 665 2.53 -25.27 -23.12
C ILE A 665 2.68 -26.74 -23.51
N ARG A 666 1.85 -27.25 -24.42
CA ARG A 666 2.02 -28.63 -24.92
C ARG A 666 3.35 -28.79 -25.65
N GLU A 667 3.72 -27.81 -26.47
CA GLU A 667 5.01 -27.79 -27.17
C GLU A 667 6.19 -27.67 -26.18
N GLU A 668 6.06 -26.83 -25.15
CA GLU A 668 7.05 -26.74 -24.06
C GLU A 668 7.16 -28.05 -23.28
N PHE A 669 6.05 -28.72 -22.98
CA PHE A 669 6.03 -30.02 -22.28
C PHE A 669 6.66 -31.15 -23.09
N GLU A 670 6.48 -31.15 -24.42
CA GLU A 670 7.15 -32.13 -25.29
C GLU A 670 8.67 -31.92 -25.34
N ALA A 671 9.16 -30.72 -25.02
CA ALA A 671 10.59 -30.39 -24.98
C ALA A 671 11.22 -30.53 -23.58
N ASP A 672 10.54 -30.06 -22.53
CA ASP A 672 10.96 -30.02 -21.13
C ASP A 672 9.71 -30.19 -20.23
N GLY A 673 9.52 -31.40 -19.69
CA GLY A 673 8.32 -31.76 -18.92
C GLY A 673 8.25 -31.16 -17.51
N THR A 674 9.35 -30.61 -17.00
CA THR A 674 9.57 -30.32 -15.57
C THR A 674 8.58 -29.30 -14.99
N ILE A 675 8.24 -28.24 -15.75
CA ILE A 675 7.36 -27.15 -15.27
C ILE A 675 5.94 -27.67 -15.04
N LEU A 676 5.40 -28.43 -15.99
CA LEU A 676 4.04 -28.94 -15.90
C LEU A 676 3.92 -30.05 -14.85
N GLU A 677 4.95 -30.87 -14.70
CA GLU A 677 5.05 -31.88 -13.64
C GLU A 677 5.03 -31.23 -12.26
N ARG A 678 5.87 -30.21 -12.05
CA ARG A 678 5.88 -29.43 -10.79
C ARG A 678 4.54 -28.77 -10.51
N PHE A 679 3.92 -28.16 -11.51
CA PHE A 679 2.60 -27.55 -11.38
C PHE A 679 1.55 -28.59 -11.00
N SER A 680 1.55 -29.74 -11.67
CA SER A 680 0.61 -30.84 -11.41
C SER A 680 0.75 -31.37 -9.97
N HIS A 681 2.00 -31.58 -9.50
CA HIS A 681 2.27 -31.98 -8.13
C HIS A 681 1.75 -30.95 -7.11
N MET A 682 1.99 -29.67 -7.34
CA MET A 682 1.52 -28.60 -6.45
C MET A 682 0.00 -28.49 -6.40
N VAL A 683 -0.68 -28.56 -7.55
CA VAL A 683 -2.14 -28.55 -7.60
C VAL A 683 -2.71 -29.75 -6.85
N THR A 684 -2.11 -30.93 -6.97
CA THR A 684 -2.52 -32.12 -6.20
C THR A 684 -2.31 -31.93 -4.69
N ALA A 685 -1.16 -31.39 -4.28
CA ALA A 685 -0.90 -31.10 -2.87
C ALA A 685 -1.91 -30.11 -2.28
N ASP A 686 -2.26 -29.06 -3.02
CA ASP A 686 -3.27 -28.07 -2.59
C ASP A 686 -4.67 -28.67 -2.48
N VAL A 687 -5.04 -29.60 -3.37
CA VAL A 687 -6.33 -30.31 -3.27
C VAL A 687 -6.32 -31.19 -2.01
N ASN A 688 -5.22 -31.90 -1.73
CA ASN A 688 -5.09 -32.72 -0.53
C ASN A 688 -5.24 -31.87 0.74
N GLU A 689 -4.49 -30.76 0.82
CA GLU A 689 -4.52 -29.84 1.96
C GLU A 689 -5.93 -29.22 2.14
N ALA A 690 -6.57 -28.79 1.05
CA ALA A 690 -7.91 -28.21 1.11
C ALA A 690 -8.97 -29.20 1.61
N VAL A 691 -8.86 -30.48 1.23
CA VAL A 691 -9.73 -31.56 1.73
C VAL A 691 -9.49 -31.79 3.22
N ASP A 692 -8.23 -31.91 3.64
CA ASP A 692 -7.87 -32.20 5.02
C ASP A 692 -8.34 -31.06 5.94
N GLN A 693 -8.09 -29.79 5.57
CA GLN A 693 -8.59 -28.60 6.28
C GLN A 693 -10.12 -28.57 6.36
N LEU A 694 -10.82 -28.97 5.30
CA LEU A 694 -12.28 -29.04 5.27
C LEU A 694 -12.80 -30.07 6.28
N ILE A 695 -12.24 -31.28 6.29
CA ILE A 695 -12.64 -32.35 7.21
C ILE A 695 -12.32 -31.97 8.66
N GLU A 696 -11.14 -31.40 8.90
CA GLU A 696 -10.70 -30.96 10.21
C GLU A 696 -11.63 -29.87 10.78
N THR A 697 -11.87 -28.80 10.01
CA THR A 697 -12.74 -27.69 10.44
C THR A 697 -14.16 -28.19 10.75
N LEU A 698 -14.72 -29.07 9.90
CA LEU A 698 -16.05 -29.66 10.13
C LEU A 698 -16.09 -30.51 11.41
N THR A 699 -15.02 -31.26 11.67
CA THR A 699 -14.91 -32.11 12.86
C THR A 699 -14.78 -31.27 14.14
N GLN A 700 -13.96 -30.21 14.11
CA GLN A 700 -13.83 -29.24 15.20
C GLN A 700 -15.16 -28.53 15.47
N MET A 701 -15.87 -28.07 14.44
CA MET A 701 -17.19 -27.46 14.59
C MET A 701 -18.22 -28.42 15.22
N ASN A 702 -18.25 -29.69 14.80
CA ASN A 702 -19.15 -30.68 15.39
C ASN A 702 -18.77 -30.99 16.84
N ARG A 703 -17.47 -31.00 17.17
CA ARG A 703 -16.98 -31.14 18.54
C ARG A 703 -17.51 -30.01 19.44
N LEU A 704 -17.43 -28.75 19.00
CA LEU A 704 -17.98 -27.60 19.73
C LEU A 704 -19.50 -27.70 19.94
N VAL A 705 -20.24 -28.22 18.96
CA VAL A 705 -21.68 -28.48 19.08
C VAL A 705 -21.95 -29.56 20.13
N LYS A 706 -21.16 -30.65 20.15
CA LYS A 706 -21.27 -31.71 21.16
C LYS A 706 -20.90 -31.23 22.57
N GLU A 707 -19.96 -30.29 22.67
CA GLU A 707 -19.54 -29.65 23.93
C GLU A 707 -20.53 -28.57 24.41
N GLY A 708 -21.55 -28.22 23.62
CA GLY A 708 -22.59 -27.26 24.00
C GLY A 708 -22.16 -25.81 23.96
N ALA A 709 -21.20 -25.45 23.10
CA ALA A 709 -20.68 -24.09 22.95
C ALA A 709 -21.75 -23.09 22.45
N ASP A 710 -21.59 -21.80 22.79
CA ASP A 710 -22.45 -20.73 22.26
C ASP A 710 -22.18 -20.54 20.75
N LEU A 711 -23.22 -20.78 19.95
CA LEU A 711 -23.19 -20.70 18.49
C LEU A 711 -23.49 -19.30 17.95
N SER A 712 -23.72 -18.32 18.83
CA SER A 712 -24.06 -16.95 18.45
C SER A 712 -22.85 -16.18 17.88
N GLU A 713 -23.11 -15.17 17.05
CA GLU A 713 -22.07 -14.31 16.45
C GLU A 713 -21.25 -13.53 17.49
N ASN A 714 -21.83 -13.33 18.68
CA ASN A 714 -21.23 -12.57 19.77
C ASN A 714 -20.51 -13.47 20.79
N ALA A 715 -20.43 -14.77 20.52
CA ALA A 715 -19.75 -15.73 21.39
C ALA A 715 -18.28 -15.34 21.56
N ARG A 716 -17.77 -15.44 22.79
CA ARG A 716 -16.35 -15.22 23.11
C ARG A 716 -15.70 -16.56 23.37
N ALA A 717 -14.47 -16.73 22.87
CA ALA A 717 -13.66 -17.93 23.10
C ALA A 717 -13.60 -18.28 24.59
N LEU A 718 -13.95 -19.53 24.94
CA LEU A 718 -13.85 -20.04 26.29
C LEU A 718 -12.37 -20.30 26.59
N ARG A 719 -11.76 -19.57 27.54
CA ARG A 719 -10.40 -19.91 27.99
C ARG A 719 -10.49 -21.14 28.89
N THR A 720 -9.86 -22.23 28.48
CA THR A 720 -9.65 -23.40 29.34
C THR A 720 -8.67 -23.00 30.45
N THR A 721 -9.18 -22.80 31.67
CA THR A 721 -8.34 -22.78 32.87
C THR A 721 -8.19 -24.22 33.33
N ASP A 722 -7.11 -24.88 32.92
CA ASP A 722 -6.73 -26.15 33.56
C ASP A 722 -6.08 -25.86 34.91
N GLY A 723 -6.65 -26.47 35.94
CA GLY A 723 -6.26 -26.33 37.33
C GLY A 723 -7.27 -27.03 38.22
N GLU A 724 -7.12 -28.34 38.35
CA GLU A 724 -7.79 -29.18 39.34
C GLU A 724 -7.81 -28.52 40.72
N ASN A 725 -9.00 -28.40 41.32
CA ASN A 725 -9.16 -28.62 42.75
C ASN A 725 -10.63 -28.87 43.11
N ASP A 726 -10.84 -30.04 43.71
CA ASP A 726 -12.04 -30.46 44.43
C ASP A 726 -12.55 -29.41 45.41
N GLY A 727 -13.89 -29.28 45.53
CA GLY A 727 -14.50 -28.62 46.68
C GLY A 727 -15.94 -28.14 46.51
N MET A 728 -16.88 -29.01 46.89
CA MET A 728 -18.20 -28.77 47.52
C MET A 728 -18.94 -27.42 47.33
N ASP A 729 -20.21 -27.55 46.92
CA ASP A 729 -21.37 -26.67 47.13
C ASP A 729 -21.25 -25.48 48.12
N ASN A 730 -21.57 -24.26 47.66
CA ASN A 730 -22.70 -23.48 48.18
C ASN A 730 -23.00 -22.15 47.43
N ALA A 731 -24.27 -22.02 47.07
CA ALA A 731 -25.16 -20.85 47.18
C ALA A 731 -24.66 -19.38 47.10
N GLN A 732 -25.42 -18.63 46.28
CA GLN A 732 -25.97 -17.27 46.53
C GLN A 732 -25.11 -16.00 46.26
N THR A 733 -25.58 -15.28 45.23
CA THR A 733 -25.82 -13.82 45.16
C THR A 733 -24.68 -12.82 45.44
N GLY A 734 -24.43 -11.96 44.45
CA GLY A 734 -24.46 -10.50 44.68
C GLY A 734 -23.17 -9.70 44.46
N GLN A 735 -23.31 -8.70 43.57
CA GLN A 735 -22.74 -7.35 43.65
C GLN A 735 -21.24 -7.10 43.36
N VAL A 736 -21.03 -6.44 42.21
CA VAL A 736 -20.37 -5.14 42.04
C VAL A 736 -19.38 -4.71 43.15
N ARG A 737 -18.10 -4.54 42.79
CA ARG A 737 -17.29 -3.40 43.25
C ARG A 737 -16.05 -3.14 42.38
N ARG A 738 -16.05 -1.98 41.72
CA ARG A 738 -14.86 -1.24 41.28
C ARG A 738 -14.04 -0.82 42.52
N ALA A 739 -12.71 -0.89 42.48
CA ALA A 739 -11.84 0.27 42.77
C ALA A 739 -10.32 -0.02 42.72
N TRP A 740 -9.62 0.79 41.90
CA TRP A 740 -8.41 1.59 42.19
C TRP A 740 -7.10 0.95 42.68
N ASN A 741 -6.12 0.95 41.76
CA ASN A 741 -4.87 1.74 41.76
C ASN A 741 -3.91 1.67 42.97
N ARG A 742 -2.67 1.17 42.75
CA ARG A 742 -1.45 1.78 43.33
C ARG A 742 -0.14 1.33 42.64
N ASN A 743 0.42 2.31 41.95
CA ASN A 743 1.82 2.63 41.63
C ASN A 743 2.95 1.89 42.40
N SER A 744 4.01 1.51 41.70
CA SER A 744 5.39 1.71 42.16
C SER A 744 6.35 1.90 40.98
N ASN A 745 7.07 3.03 41.04
CA ASN A 745 8.13 3.48 40.14
C ASN A 745 9.29 2.48 40.02
N ASN A 746 9.89 2.38 38.84
CA ASN A 746 11.33 2.60 38.71
C ASN A 746 11.72 3.07 37.29
N ASN A 747 12.49 4.15 37.22
CA ASN A 747 13.05 4.75 36.02
C ASN A 747 14.38 4.07 35.67
N ASN A 748 14.59 3.73 34.39
CA ASN A 748 15.92 3.77 33.77
C ASN A 748 15.78 4.04 32.25
N PRO A 749 16.36 5.11 31.69
CA PRO A 749 16.29 5.40 30.25
C PRO A 749 17.61 4.97 29.57
N GLY A 750 17.56 3.93 28.73
CA GLY A 750 18.72 3.55 27.92
C GLY A 750 18.82 2.04 27.67
N ALA A 751 17.99 1.54 26.76
CA ALA A 751 18.20 0.35 25.93
C ALA A 751 16.90 0.14 25.14
N VAL A 752 16.82 0.68 23.92
CA VAL A 752 15.85 0.17 22.95
C VAL A 752 16.50 -1.10 22.41
N ALA A 753 16.22 -2.21 23.08
CA ALA A 753 16.50 -3.52 22.52
C ALA A 753 15.52 -3.74 21.37
N ASN A 754 16.06 -4.15 20.23
CA ASN A 754 15.30 -4.69 19.13
C ASN A 754 14.43 -5.82 19.68
N GLU A 755 13.11 -5.63 19.67
CA GLU A 755 12.18 -6.76 19.66
C GLU A 755 12.11 -7.22 18.20
N GLU A 756 13.10 -8.04 17.82
CA GLU A 756 12.87 -9.07 16.82
C GLU A 756 11.77 -9.95 17.40
N GLU A 757 10.60 -9.98 16.74
CA GLU A 757 9.55 -10.95 16.99
C GLU A 757 10.12 -12.34 16.65
N ASP A 758 10.74 -12.98 17.64
CA ASP A 758 10.98 -14.41 17.61
C ASP A 758 9.62 -15.10 17.77
N ASP A 759 9.09 -15.57 16.63
CA ASP A 759 8.02 -16.55 16.53
C ASP A 759 8.44 -17.84 17.26
N ALA A 760 8.15 -17.91 18.56
CA ALA A 760 8.25 -19.13 19.36
C ALA A 760 6.91 -19.40 20.07
N ASP A 761 6.15 -20.33 19.48
CA ASP A 761 4.99 -21.04 20.03
C ASP A 761 3.98 -20.20 20.83
N GLY A 762 3.12 -19.47 20.10
CA GLY A 762 1.90 -18.91 20.66
C GLY A 762 0.85 -20.01 20.84
N ASP A 763 0.45 -20.29 22.09
CA ASP A 763 -0.81 -20.99 22.39
C ASP A 763 -1.97 -20.17 21.78
N GLU A 764 -2.44 -20.57 20.59
CA GLU A 764 -3.56 -19.93 19.90
C GLU A 764 -4.81 -20.01 20.79
N ALA A 765 -5.43 -18.86 21.04
CA ALA A 765 -6.71 -18.82 21.75
C ALA A 765 -7.77 -19.63 20.97
N PRO A 766 -8.58 -20.47 21.63
CA PRO A 766 -9.51 -21.36 20.93
C PRO A 766 -10.53 -20.59 20.09
N LEU A 767 -10.63 -20.91 18.80
CA LEU A 767 -11.52 -20.26 17.85
C LEU A 767 -13.00 -20.51 18.19
N THR A 768 -13.85 -19.50 17.96
CA THR A 768 -15.30 -19.64 18.17
C THR A 768 -15.98 -20.39 17.03
N TYR A 769 -17.17 -20.95 17.27
CA TYR A 769 -17.96 -21.64 16.24
C TYR A 769 -18.19 -20.77 14.98
N HIS A 770 -18.43 -19.47 15.17
CA HIS A 770 -18.61 -18.54 14.07
C HIS A 770 -17.31 -18.28 13.30
N GLN A 771 -16.17 -18.16 13.99
CA GLN A 771 -14.86 -17.99 13.37
C GLN A 771 -14.47 -19.22 12.52
N LEU A 772 -14.67 -20.42 13.07
CA LEU A 772 -14.47 -21.67 12.32
C LEU A 772 -15.40 -21.76 11.11
N GLY A 773 -16.65 -21.32 11.22
CA GLY A 773 -17.58 -21.28 10.10
C GLY A 773 -17.18 -20.29 8.98
N LEU A 774 -16.53 -19.17 9.31
CA LEU A 774 -15.96 -18.25 8.32
C LEU A 774 -14.73 -18.85 7.62
N GLY A 775 -13.85 -19.50 8.38
CA GLY A 775 -12.72 -20.27 7.83
C GLY A 775 -13.20 -21.39 6.91
N LEU A 776 -14.21 -22.15 7.33
CA LEU A 776 -14.85 -23.22 6.54
C LEU A 776 -15.26 -22.73 5.15
N ARG A 777 -15.86 -21.53 5.05
CA ARG A 777 -16.26 -20.96 3.76
C ARG A 777 -15.06 -20.70 2.84
N GLN A 778 -13.93 -20.26 3.38
CA GLN A 778 -12.70 -20.06 2.61
C GLN A 778 -12.13 -21.40 2.12
N HIS A 779 -12.08 -22.41 3.00
CA HIS A 779 -11.64 -23.76 2.63
C HIS A 779 -12.54 -24.39 1.56
N ILE A 780 -13.87 -24.20 1.62
CA ILE A 780 -14.80 -24.68 0.58
C ILE A 780 -14.51 -24.01 -0.78
N LEU A 781 -14.30 -22.70 -0.80
CA LEU A 781 -14.00 -21.97 -2.03
C LEU A 781 -12.66 -22.42 -2.65
N LEU A 782 -11.63 -22.59 -1.82
CA LEU A 782 -10.35 -23.13 -2.26
C LEU A 782 -10.50 -24.54 -2.81
N PHE A 783 -11.19 -25.42 -2.07
CA PHE A 783 -11.48 -26.79 -2.51
C PHE A 783 -12.18 -26.81 -3.87
N GLU A 784 -13.24 -26.02 -4.04
CA GLU A 784 -13.99 -25.96 -5.30
C GLU A 784 -13.11 -25.47 -6.47
N ALA A 785 -12.30 -24.43 -6.25
CA ALA A 785 -11.42 -23.89 -7.28
C ALA A 785 -10.31 -24.88 -7.66
N SER A 786 -9.61 -25.45 -6.68
CA SER A 786 -8.50 -26.39 -6.89
C SER A 786 -8.97 -27.70 -7.52
N MET A 787 -10.10 -28.26 -7.08
CA MET A 787 -10.69 -29.45 -7.70
C MET A 787 -11.10 -29.20 -9.16
N ASN A 788 -11.74 -28.07 -9.43
CA ASN A 788 -12.14 -27.73 -10.78
C ASN A 788 -10.93 -27.52 -11.72
N LEU A 789 -9.86 -26.87 -11.22
CA LEU A 789 -8.60 -26.73 -11.95
C LEU A 789 -8.02 -28.10 -12.25
N PHE A 790 -7.93 -28.97 -11.24
CA PHE A 790 -7.37 -30.30 -11.36
C PHE A 790 -8.12 -31.17 -12.39
N ILE A 791 -9.46 -31.14 -12.38
CA ILE A 791 -10.29 -31.84 -13.38
C ILE A 791 -9.96 -31.32 -14.80
N GLN A 792 -9.87 -30.00 -14.99
CA GLN A 792 -9.54 -29.42 -16.30
C GLN A 792 -8.12 -29.76 -16.74
N LEU A 793 -7.17 -29.82 -15.80
CA LEU A 793 -5.80 -30.23 -16.08
C LEU A 793 -5.74 -31.68 -16.56
N ALA A 794 -6.47 -32.59 -15.90
CA ALA A 794 -6.57 -33.99 -16.29
C ALA A 794 -7.23 -34.20 -17.66
N ILE A 795 -8.17 -33.33 -18.05
CA ILE A 795 -8.76 -33.33 -19.41
C ILE A 795 -7.75 -32.82 -20.44
N SER A 796 -7.08 -31.70 -20.13
CA SER A 796 -6.25 -30.97 -21.10
C SER A 796 -4.89 -31.62 -21.33
N PHE A 797 -4.34 -32.32 -20.32
CA PHE A 797 -3.00 -32.92 -20.31
C PHE A 797 -3.05 -34.36 -19.76
N SER A 798 -3.80 -35.24 -20.43
CA SER A 798 -4.00 -36.63 -20.00
C SER A 798 -2.72 -37.46 -19.88
N LYS A 799 -1.65 -37.12 -20.62
CA LYS A 799 -0.37 -37.83 -20.57
C LYS A 799 0.49 -37.38 -19.37
N GLY A 800 0.55 -36.08 -19.08
CA GLY A 800 1.38 -35.54 -17.98
C GLY A 800 0.82 -35.86 -16.59
N VAL A 801 -0.50 -35.77 -16.39
CA VAL A 801 -1.13 -36.04 -15.08
C VAL A 801 -1.17 -37.56 -14.76
N ALA A 802 -1.11 -38.42 -15.78
CA ALA A 802 -1.21 -39.88 -15.62
C ALA A 802 0.15 -40.60 -15.55
N GLN A 803 1.28 -39.88 -15.68
CA GLN A 803 2.62 -40.46 -15.53
C GLN A 803 2.94 -40.69 -14.04
N ASN A 804 2.81 -41.97 -13.64
CA ASN A 804 3.29 -42.76 -12.49
C ASN A 804 3.43 -42.19 -11.06
N MET A 805 3.60 -40.89 -10.80
CA MET A 805 3.98 -40.41 -9.45
C MET A 805 2.83 -39.69 -8.70
N VAL A 806 1.97 -38.96 -9.41
CA VAL A 806 0.85 -38.22 -8.78
C VAL A 806 -0.35 -39.15 -8.47
N ALA A 807 -0.47 -40.26 -9.20
CA ALA A 807 -1.62 -41.15 -9.15
C ALA A 807 -1.89 -41.75 -7.76
N GLN A 808 -0.85 -42.07 -6.98
CA GLN A 808 -0.97 -42.65 -5.63
C GLN A 808 -1.44 -41.63 -4.59
N GLN A 809 -0.91 -40.41 -4.62
CA GLN A 809 -1.36 -39.36 -3.71
C GLN A 809 -2.82 -38.98 -3.97
N ILE A 810 -3.19 -38.86 -5.25
CA ILE A 810 -4.58 -38.55 -5.65
C ILE A 810 -5.51 -39.71 -5.28
N SER A 811 -5.12 -40.96 -5.54
CA SER A 811 -5.97 -42.12 -5.25
C SER A 811 -6.24 -42.22 -3.74
N GLN A 812 -5.21 -42.03 -2.91
CA GLN A 812 -5.35 -42.04 -1.46
C GLN A 812 -6.22 -40.87 -0.96
N MET A 813 -6.05 -39.67 -1.50
CA MET A 813 -6.89 -38.54 -1.11
C MET A 813 -8.35 -38.73 -1.53
N LEU A 814 -8.61 -39.10 -2.79
CA LEU A 814 -9.98 -39.32 -3.29
C LEU A 814 -10.67 -40.47 -2.53
N ALA A 815 -9.95 -41.55 -2.21
CA ALA A 815 -10.46 -42.65 -1.39
C ALA A 815 -10.83 -42.19 0.01
N ARG A 816 -9.92 -41.51 0.73
CA ARG A 816 -10.17 -40.96 2.08
C ARG A 816 -11.35 -40.00 2.08
N SER A 817 -11.39 -39.09 1.10
CA SER A 817 -12.48 -38.11 0.94
C SER A 817 -13.82 -38.80 0.72
N LEU A 818 -13.86 -39.78 -0.18
CA LEU A 818 -15.07 -40.52 -0.49
C LEU A 818 -15.59 -41.28 0.74
N VAL A 819 -14.71 -41.94 1.49
CA VAL A 819 -15.07 -42.65 2.73
C VAL A 819 -15.49 -41.69 3.85
N SER A 820 -14.87 -40.51 3.97
CA SER A 820 -15.27 -39.53 4.98
C SER A 820 -16.66 -38.95 4.70
N PHE A 821 -16.95 -38.57 3.44
CA PHE A 821 -18.23 -37.97 3.04
C PHE A 821 -19.35 -38.98 2.77
N ALA A 822 -19.04 -40.22 2.38
CA ALA A 822 -20.01 -41.26 2.03
C ALA A 822 -19.88 -42.57 2.83
N GLY A 823 -18.97 -42.65 3.79
CA GLY A 823 -18.86 -43.78 4.71
C GLY A 823 -19.65 -43.57 6.01
N ALA A 824 -19.37 -44.40 7.00
CA ALA A 824 -20.01 -44.36 8.32
C ALA A 824 -19.72 -43.05 9.08
N GLU A 825 -18.59 -42.40 8.79
CA GLU A 825 -18.11 -41.19 9.46
C GLU A 825 -18.83 -39.90 9.03
N ASN A 826 -19.69 -39.93 8.01
CA ASN A 826 -20.47 -38.76 7.55
C ASN A 826 -21.25 -38.08 8.70
N ARG A 827 -21.71 -38.85 9.70
CA ARG A 827 -22.41 -38.30 10.88
C ARG A 827 -21.56 -37.28 11.65
N ASN A 828 -20.24 -37.38 11.60
CA ASN A 828 -19.30 -36.48 12.26
C ASN A 828 -19.07 -35.18 11.48
N LEU A 829 -19.58 -35.06 10.24
CA LEU A 829 -19.44 -33.87 9.40
C LEU A 829 -20.70 -32.99 9.36
N LYS A 830 -21.72 -33.31 10.16
CA LYS A 830 -22.95 -32.53 10.24
C LYS A 830 -22.76 -31.31 11.14
N ILE A 831 -22.99 -30.12 10.59
CA ILE A 831 -22.89 -28.84 11.30
C ILE A 831 -24.26 -28.14 11.41
N GLU A 832 -24.42 -27.29 12.43
CA GLU A 832 -25.58 -26.41 12.57
C GLU A 832 -25.40 -25.11 11.74
N TYR A 833 -26.50 -24.54 11.25
CA TYR A 833 -26.48 -23.36 10.37
C TYR A 833 -25.65 -23.54 9.07
N SER A 834 -25.69 -24.73 8.45
CA SER A 834 -24.91 -25.04 7.24
C SER A 834 -25.12 -24.06 6.08
N GLU A 835 -26.33 -23.55 5.88
CA GLU A 835 -26.65 -22.56 4.84
C GLU A 835 -25.89 -21.25 5.02
N ARG A 836 -25.65 -20.83 6.28
CA ARG A 836 -24.95 -19.59 6.61
C ARG A 836 -23.49 -19.60 6.14
N TYR A 837 -22.87 -20.77 6.16
CA TYR A 837 -21.46 -20.96 5.77
C TYR A 837 -21.30 -21.52 4.35
N ASN A 838 -22.39 -21.57 3.58
CA ASN A 838 -22.44 -22.13 2.23
C ASN A 838 -21.96 -23.60 2.14
N PHE A 839 -22.14 -24.37 3.22
CA PHE A 839 -21.74 -25.77 3.24
C PHE A 839 -22.82 -26.66 2.63
N ARG A 840 -22.54 -27.20 1.44
CA ARG A 840 -23.43 -28.11 0.70
C ARG A 840 -22.73 -29.45 0.46
N PRO A 841 -22.91 -30.45 1.35
CA PRO A 841 -22.16 -31.71 1.28
C PRO A 841 -22.39 -32.50 -0.01
N ARG A 842 -23.58 -32.37 -0.63
CA ARG A 842 -23.88 -33.01 -1.92
C ARG A 842 -23.07 -32.44 -3.08
N GLU A 843 -22.83 -31.13 -3.10
CA GLU A 843 -22.05 -30.49 -4.16
C GLU A 843 -20.58 -30.91 -4.06
N ILE A 844 -20.03 -30.93 -2.84
CA ILE A 844 -18.66 -31.40 -2.54
C ILE A 844 -18.50 -32.87 -2.98
N LEU A 845 -19.42 -33.74 -2.57
CA LEU A 845 -19.40 -35.15 -2.95
C LEU A 845 -19.54 -35.34 -4.48
N THR A 846 -20.39 -34.56 -5.14
CA THR A 846 -20.55 -34.60 -6.59
C THR A 846 -19.24 -34.27 -7.30
N ARG A 847 -18.48 -33.28 -6.82
CA ARG A 847 -17.18 -32.89 -7.39
C ARG A 847 -16.10 -33.94 -7.15
N LEU A 848 -16.05 -34.54 -5.95
CA LEU A 848 -15.14 -35.65 -5.67
C LEU A 848 -15.40 -36.84 -6.60
N VAL A 849 -16.67 -37.20 -6.80
CA VAL A 849 -17.08 -38.27 -7.71
C VAL A 849 -16.75 -37.93 -9.16
N ASP A 850 -17.01 -36.70 -9.60
CA ASP A 850 -16.70 -36.25 -10.97
C ASP A 850 -15.19 -36.37 -11.27
N CYS A 851 -14.35 -35.99 -10.29
CA CYS A 851 -12.91 -36.16 -10.36
C CYS A 851 -12.50 -37.64 -10.48
N LEU A 852 -13.00 -38.49 -9.59
CA LEU A 852 -12.74 -39.94 -9.62
C LEU A 852 -13.15 -40.58 -10.97
N VAL A 853 -14.27 -40.13 -11.53
CA VAL A 853 -14.80 -40.58 -12.82
C VAL A 853 -13.93 -40.17 -14.00
N GLN A 854 -13.21 -39.06 -13.90
CA GLN A 854 -12.30 -38.60 -14.95
C GLN A 854 -11.09 -39.54 -15.10
N PHE A 855 -10.65 -40.16 -13.99
CA PHE A 855 -9.51 -41.07 -14.01
C PHE A 855 -9.85 -42.54 -14.32
N ARG A 856 -11.13 -42.85 -14.55
CA ARG A 856 -11.61 -44.24 -14.75
C ARG A 856 -10.90 -45.03 -15.86
N ARG A 857 -10.33 -44.33 -16.85
CA ARG A 857 -9.67 -44.94 -18.01
C ARG A 857 -8.19 -45.23 -17.79
N PHE A 858 -7.58 -44.71 -16.73
CA PHE A 858 -6.16 -44.91 -16.46
C PHE A 858 -5.95 -46.14 -15.58
N LYS A 859 -5.41 -47.22 -16.17
CA LYS A 859 -5.15 -48.48 -15.45
C LYS A 859 -4.21 -48.27 -14.25
N ASN A 860 -3.22 -47.40 -14.37
CA ASN A 860 -2.27 -47.08 -13.29
C ASN A 860 -2.97 -46.43 -12.09
N PHE A 861 -3.87 -45.47 -12.33
CA PHE A 861 -4.65 -44.84 -11.26
C PHE A 861 -5.54 -45.86 -10.53
N MET A 862 -6.21 -46.74 -11.28
CA MET A 862 -7.05 -47.77 -10.70
C MET A 862 -6.26 -48.77 -9.86
N ARG A 863 -5.05 -49.13 -10.30
CA ARG A 863 -4.10 -49.94 -9.52
C ARG A 863 -3.65 -49.23 -8.24
N SER A 864 -3.31 -47.94 -8.33
CA SER A 864 -2.98 -47.12 -7.17
C SER A 864 -4.15 -46.91 -6.20
N LEU A 865 -5.40 -47.02 -6.66
CA LEU A 865 -6.58 -46.95 -5.81
C LEU A 865 -6.81 -48.25 -5.03
N CYS A 866 -6.44 -49.41 -5.58
CA CYS A 866 -6.41 -50.67 -4.83
C CYS A 866 -5.33 -50.68 -3.73
N ASN A 867 -4.19 -50.04 -3.99
CA ASN A 867 -3.05 -49.99 -3.06
C ASN A 867 -3.02 -48.73 -2.19
N CYS A 868 -4.10 -47.94 -2.20
CA CYS A 868 -4.18 -46.81 -1.30
C CYS A 868 -4.40 -47.33 0.13
N GLY A 869 -3.82 -46.69 1.14
CA GLY A 869 -3.90 -47.12 2.54
C GLY A 869 -5.31 -47.11 3.17
N VAL A 870 -6.37 -47.08 2.36
CA VAL A 870 -7.78 -47.17 2.75
C VAL A 870 -8.32 -48.54 2.35
N PRO A 871 -9.02 -49.28 3.23
CA PRO A 871 -9.54 -50.60 2.89
C PRO A 871 -10.47 -50.59 1.67
N LEU A 872 -10.23 -51.49 0.71
CA LEU A 872 -11.01 -51.57 -0.52
C LEU A 872 -12.51 -51.79 -0.26
N ASN A 873 -12.86 -52.55 0.78
CA ASN A 873 -14.25 -52.77 1.17
C ASN A 873 -14.97 -51.48 1.55
N ASP A 874 -14.27 -50.55 2.23
CA ASP A 874 -14.86 -49.27 2.66
C ASP A 874 -15.09 -48.35 1.45
N ILE A 875 -14.19 -48.40 0.47
CA ILE A 875 -14.33 -47.67 -0.80
C ILE A 875 -15.54 -48.20 -1.57
N LEU A 876 -15.64 -49.53 -1.75
CA LEU A 876 -16.77 -50.16 -2.44
C LEU A 876 -18.10 -49.89 -1.74
N GLN A 877 -18.15 -50.01 -0.40
CA GLN A 877 -19.33 -49.69 0.39
C GLN A 877 -19.76 -48.23 0.24
N SER A 878 -18.79 -47.30 0.19
CA SER A 878 -19.07 -45.88 -0.03
C SER A 878 -19.63 -45.64 -1.45
N ILE A 879 -19.10 -46.30 -2.48
CA ILE A 879 -19.61 -46.22 -3.86
C ILE A 879 -21.05 -46.77 -3.94
N ASP A 880 -21.33 -47.89 -3.28
CA ASP A 880 -22.67 -48.47 -3.22
C ASP A 880 -23.63 -47.53 -2.49
N MET A 881 -23.22 -46.92 -1.37
CA MET A 881 -24.05 -45.97 -0.64
C MET A 881 -24.39 -44.73 -1.47
N VAL A 882 -23.44 -44.20 -2.24
CA VAL A 882 -23.67 -43.06 -3.16
C VAL A 882 -24.67 -43.45 -4.26
N THR A 883 -24.53 -44.66 -4.78
CA THR A 883 -25.34 -45.21 -5.88
C THR A 883 -26.77 -45.52 -5.46
N GLU A 884 -26.96 -46.20 -4.32
CA GLU A 884 -28.28 -46.60 -3.80
C GLU A 884 -29.11 -45.41 -3.33
N ARG A 885 -28.45 -44.42 -2.71
CA ARG A 885 -29.14 -43.22 -2.18
C ARG A 885 -29.31 -42.11 -3.22
N GLY A 886 -28.79 -42.28 -4.43
CA GLY A 886 -28.90 -41.29 -5.51
C GLY A 886 -28.33 -39.92 -5.13
N LEU A 887 -27.15 -39.88 -4.48
CA LEU A 887 -26.58 -38.64 -3.96
C LEU A 887 -25.95 -37.75 -5.05
N VAL A 888 -25.74 -38.30 -6.24
CA VAL A 888 -25.07 -37.69 -7.40
C VAL A 888 -25.91 -37.93 -8.65
N GLY A 889 -25.74 -37.13 -9.71
CA GLY A 889 -26.51 -37.24 -10.95
C GLY A 889 -26.40 -38.61 -11.66
N GLU A 890 -27.45 -39.02 -12.37
CA GLU A 890 -27.59 -40.37 -12.97
C GLU A 890 -26.42 -40.78 -13.88
N HIS A 891 -25.87 -39.84 -14.65
CA HIS A 891 -24.73 -40.09 -15.53
C HIS A 891 -23.44 -40.48 -14.76
N LEU A 892 -23.22 -39.94 -13.55
CA LEU A 892 -22.06 -40.28 -12.72
C LEU A 892 -22.27 -41.62 -12.01
N ILE A 893 -23.50 -41.95 -11.63
CA ILE A 893 -23.84 -43.24 -11.00
C ILE A 893 -23.46 -44.42 -11.91
N TRP A 894 -23.79 -44.35 -13.20
CA TRP A 894 -23.43 -45.43 -14.13
C TRP A 894 -21.91 -45.63 -14.23
N LYS A 895 -21.15 -44.52 -14.27
CA LYS A 895 -19.68 -44.55 -14.32
C LYS A 895 -19.05 -45.03 -13.01
N LEU A 896 -19.66 -44.73 -11.86
CA LEU A 896 -19.22 -45.26 -10.57
C LEU A 896 -19.36 -46.78 -10.50
N LYS A 897 -20.45 -47.34 -11.03
CA LYS A 897 -20.62 -48.80 -11.13
C LYS A 897 -19.56 -49.45 -12.02
N GLU A 898 -19.20 -48.80 -13.13
CA GLU A 898 -18.10 -49.23 -14.01
C GLU A 898 -16.76 -49.25 -13.25
N ILE A 899 -16.48 -48.21 -12.45
CA ILE A 899 -15.28 -48.13 -11.61
C ILE A 899 -15.27 -49.24 -10.55
N ALA A 900 -16.38 -49.46 -9.84
CA ALA A 900 -16.47 -50.53 -8.84
C ALA A 900 -16.18 -51.91 -9.45
N ALA A 901 -16.77 -52.22 -10.60
CA ALA A 901 -16.51 -53.48 -11.31
C ALA A 901 -15.04 -53.60 -11.75
N THR A 902 -14.45 -52.49 -12.22
CA THR A 902 -13.05 -52.45 -12.65
C THR A 902 -12.09 -52.59 -11.46
N LEU A 903 -12.41 -52.01 -10.30
CA LEU A 903 -11.62 -52.16 -9.07
C LEU A 903 -11.63 -53.60 -8.56
N THR A 904 -12.77 -54.28 -8.59
CA THR A 904 -12.82 -55.70 -8.22
C THR A 904 -11.94 -56.55 -9.14
N ALA A 905 -11.98 -56.30 -10.46
CA ALA A 905 -11.15 -57.03 -11.41
C ALA A 905 -9.64 -56.75 -11.20
N ILE A 906 -9.25 -55.48 -11.05
CA ILE A 906 -7.85 -55.09 -10.86
C ILE A 906 -7.33 -55.52 -9.49
N SER A 907 -8.16 -55.54 -8.43
CA SER A 907 -7.75 -55.99 -7.10
C SER A 907 -7.26 -57.44 -7.10
N GLN A 908 -7.82 -58.27 -7.98
CA GLN A 908 -7.42 -59.66 -8.13
C GLN A 908 -6.06 -59.77 -8.84
N GLU A 909 -5.85 -59.01 -9.92
CA GLU A 909 -4.54 -58.88 -10.58
C GLU A 909 -3.46 -58.33 -9.63
N VAL A 910 -3.81 -57.35 -8.80
CA VAL A 910 -2.91 -56.71 -7.84
C VAL A 910 -2.54 -57.65 -6.71
N TYR A 911 -3.50 -58.41 -6.17
CA TYR A 911 -3.22 -59.40 -5.12
C TYR A 911 -2.29 -60.51 -5.62
N GLU A 912 -2.48 -60.97 -6.86
CA GLU A 912 -1.60 -61.93 -7.51
C GLU A 912 -0.19 -61.36 -7.74
N ASP A 913 -0.10 -60.10 -8.18
CA ASP A 913 1.17 -59.39 -8.32
C ASP A 913 1.87 -59.16 -6.96
N GLU A 914 1.16 -58.72 -5.91
CA GLU A 914 1.71 -58.48 -4.57
C GLU A 914 2.22 -59.78 -3.93
N ALA A 915 1.46 -60.87 -4.03
CA ALA A 915 1.90 -62.18 -3.55
C ALA A 915 3.18 -62.67 -4.26
N MET A 916 3.39 -62.28 -5.53
CA MET A 916 4.62 -62.57 -6.26
C MET A 916 5.80 -61.70 -5.75
N TRP A 917 5.56 -60.43 -5.43
CA TRP A 917 6.61 -59.50 -4.98
C TRP A 917 6.93 -59.59 -3.49
N ASP A 918 6.02 -60.10 -2.64
CA ASP A 918 6.29 -60.41 -1.23
C ASP A 918 7.39 -61.48 -1.06
N GLU A 919 7.55 -62.35 -2.06
CA GLU A 919 8.62 -63.35 -2.13
C GLU A 919 9.86 -62.86 -2.92
N ALA A 920 9.94 -61.57 -3.25
CA ALA A 920 11.01 -61.03 -4.07
C ALA A 920 12.35 -60.97 -3.33
N PRO A 921 13.45 -61.41 -3.96
CA PRO A 921 14.79 -61.29 -3.39
C PRO A 921 15.30 -59.84 -3.44
N ASP A 922 16.15 -59.47 -2.48
CA ASP A 922 16.64 -58.08 -2.28
C ASP A 922 17.19 -57.40 -3.55
N PHE A 923 17.77 -58.15 -4.49
CA PHE A 923 18.32 -57.59 -5.75
C PHE A 923 17.25 -57.14 -6.76
N ALA A 924 15.99 -57.53 -6.56
CA ALA A 924 14.85 -57.15 -7.40
C ALA A 924 14.05 -55.97 -6.81
N MET A 925 14.51 -55.43 -5.68
CA MET A 925 13.85 -54.37 -4.93
C MET A 925 14.65 -53.07 -4.97
N ASP A 926 13.93 -51.95 -4.97
CA ASP A 926 14.45 -50.59 -4.91
C ASP A 926 15.08 -50.31 -3.55
N ALA A 927 16.30 -49.78 -3.54
CA ALA A 927 17.05 -49.56 -2.30
C ALA A 927 16.48 -48.46 -1.39
N LEU A 928 15.62 -47.56 -1.90
CA LEU A 928 15.01 -46.47 -1.13
C LEU A 928 13.59 -46.82 -0.68
N LEU A 929 12.75 -47.22 -1.62
CA LEU A 929 11.31 -47.40 -1.38
C LEU A 929 10.91 -48.86 -1.14
N LEU A 930 11.83 -49.82 -1.30
CA LEU A 930 11.54 -51.26 -1.24
C LEU A 930 10.39 -51.63 -2.19
N THR A 931 10.34 -50.99 -3.36
CA THR A 931 9.39 -51.28 -4.44
C THR A 931 10.07 -52.12 -5.52
N PRO A 932 9.31 -52.78 -6.42
CA PRO A 932 9.90 -53.53 -7.53
C PRO A 932 10.84 -52.66 -8.38
N LEU A 933 12.03 -53.18 -8.70
CA LEU A 933 13.03 -52.48 -9.49
C LEU A 933 12.75 -52.69 -10.99
N ILE A 934 12.04 -51.73 -11.61
CA ILE A 934 11.54 -51.79 -13.00
C ILE A 934 12.50 -51.11 -13.96
N ARG A 935 12.99 -49.91 -13.61
CA ARG A 935 13.97 -49.13 -14.38
C ARG A 935 15.17 -48.80 -13.48
N PRO A 936 16.10 -49.75 -13.27
CA PRO A 936 17.22 -49.56 -12.36
C PRO A 936 18.17 -48.47 -12.86
N VAL A 937 18.55 -47.57 -11.97
CA VAL A 937 19.59 -46.57 -12.17
C VAL A 937 20.57 -46.70 -11.02
N ALA A 938 21.86 -46.78 -11.34
CA ALA A 938 22.91 -46.87 -10.33
C ALA A 938 23.21 -45.47 -9.78
N LEU A 939 23.27 -45.34 -8.45
CA LEU A 939 23.67 -44.08 -7.84
C LEU A 939 25.20 -43.92 -7.87
N PRO A 940 25.72 -42.70 -8.10
CA PRO A 940 27.16 -42.44 -8.04
C PRO A 940 27.70 -42.71 -6.63
N ALA A 941 28.54 -43.73 -6.50
CA ALA A 941 29.18 -44.11 -5.24
C ALA A 941 30.60 -44.63 -5.47
N ASP A 942 31.52 -44.32 -4.54
CA ASP A 942 32.91 -44.79 -4.57
C ASP A 942 33.01 -46.25 -4.11
N VAL A 943 32.57 -47.16 -4.97
CA VAL A 943 32.56 -48.61 -4.69
C VAL A 943 33.70 -49.32 -5.41
N LYS A 944 34.40 -50.23 -4.71
CA LYS A 944 35.55 -50.97 -5.26
C LYS A 944 35.16 -52.05 -6.26
N ASP A 945 33.95 -52.60 -6.12
CA ASP A 945 33.38 -53.64 -6.98
C ASP A 945 32.05 -53.17 -7.58
N LEU A 946 31.90 -53.27 -8.90
CA LEU A 946 30.70 -52.84 -9.64
C LEU A 946 29.43 -53.64 -9.30
N ASN A 947 29.57 -54.75 -8.58
CA ASN A 947 28.45 -55.58 -8.12
C ASN A 947 27.77 -55.01 -6.86
N ASP A 948 28.44 -54.10 -6.15
CA ASP A 948 27.95 -53.49 -4.90
C ASP A 948 27.33 -52.10 -5.15
N LEU A 949 27.04 -51.76 -6.41
CA LEU A 949 26.33 -50.54 -6.78
C LEU A 949 24.92 -50.56 -6.20
N VAL A 950 24.48 -49.42 -5.68
CA VAL A 950 23.12 -49.23 -5.17
C VAL A 950 22.22 -48.83 -6.33
N TYR A 951 21.18 -49.63 -6.58
CA TYR A 951 20.22 -49.39 -7.64
C TYR A 951 18.91 -48.87 -7.08
N VAL A 952 18.39 -47.83 -7.73
CA VAL A 952 17.11 -47.19 -7.43
C VAL A 952 16.38 -47.01 -8.75
N ASN A 953 15.04 -47.01 -8.73
CA ASN A 953 14.26 -46.70 -9.91
C ASN A 953 14.50 -45.25 -10.37
N GLU A 954 14.59 -45.06 -11.69
CA GLU A 954 14.76 -43.74 -12.32
C GLU A 954 13.74 -42.71 -11.81
N ASP A 955 12.47 -43.10 -11.73
CA ASP A 955 11.38 -42.22 -11.25
C ASP A 955 11.54 -41.85 -9.76
N THR A 956 12.07 -42.78 -8.97
CA THR A 956 12.27 -42.60 -7.53
C THR A 956 13.41 -41.62 -7.25
N ILE A 957 14.54 -41.75 -7.94
CA ILE A 957 15.65 -40.80 -7.78
C ILE A 957 15.31 -39.42 -8.34
N HIS A 958 14.59 -39.35 -9.46
CA HIS A 958 14.11 -38.09 -10.03
C HIS A 958 13.26 -37.31 -9.01
N HIS A 959 12.32 -37.97 -8.32
CA HIS A 959 11.49 -37.32 -7.29
C HIS A 959 12.28 -36.81 -6.07
N VAL A 960 13.28 -37.58 -5.62
CA VAL A 960 14.15 -37.14 -4.52
C VAL A 960 14.91 -35.87 -4.93
N LEU A 961 15.46 -35.84 -6.15
CA LEU A 961 16.22 -34.71 -6.67
C LEU A 961 15.35 -33.48 -7.01
N LEU A 962 14.07 -33.68 -7.35
CA LEU A 962 13.10 -32.58 -7.50
C LEU A 962 12.86 -31.82 -6.18
N SER A 963 13.01 -32.50 -5.04
CA SER A 963 12.81 -31.92 -3.70
C SER A 963 14.11 -31.41 -3.09
N GLU A 964 15.17 -32.21 -3.11
CA GLU A 964 16.51 -31.86 -2.61
C GLU A 964 17.62 -32.37 -3.53
N ASN A 965 18.52 -31.49 -3.97
CA ASN A 965 19.70 -31.84 -4.78
C ASN A 965 20.81 -32.51 -3.93
N LYS A 966 20.50 -33.65 -3.31
CA LYS A 966 21.43 -34.42 -2.47
C LYS A 966 21.27 -35.93 -2.71
N HIS A 967 22.39 -36.64 -2.59
CA HIS A 967 22.41 -38.09 -2.62
C HIS A 967 21.69 -38.67 -1.38
N PRO A 968 20.72 -39.59 -1.55
CA PRO A 968 19.85 -40.03 -0.45
C PRO A 968 20.58 -40.78 0.67
N PHE A 969 21.66 -41.51 0.34
CA PHE A 969 22.46 -42.25 1.33
C PHE A 969 23.66 -41.47 1.91
N THR A 970 24.45 -40.76 1.08
CA THR A 970 25.67 -40.04 1.51
C THR A 970 25.43 -38.57 1.87
N LYS A 971 24.28 -38.00 1.50
CA LYS A 971 23.91 -36.58 1.67
C LYS A 971 24.81 -35.57 0.94
N GLU A 972 25.69 -36.03 0.05
CA GLU A 972 26.52 -35.18 -0.82
C GLU A 972 25.69 -34.56 -1.95
N TYR A 973 26.18 -33.50 -2.57
CA TYR A 973 25.47 -32.85 -3.68
C TYR A 973 25.35 -33.82 -4.88
N LEU A 974 24.12 -33.99 -5.37
CA LEU A 974 23.82 -34.83 -6.53
C LEU A 974 22.75 -34.12 -7.35
N ASP A 975 22.95 -34.05 -8.66
CA ASP A 975 21.95 -33.56 -9.61
C ASP A 975 21.62 -34.65 -10.65
N GLU A 976 20.54 -34.44 -11.40
CA GLU A 976 20.05 -35.40 -12.38
C GLU A 976 21.04 -35.63 -13.53
N SER A 977 21.79 -34.59 -13.92
CA SER A 977 22.80 -34.68 -14.97
C SER A 977 23.96 -35.60 -14.57
N MET A 978 24.39 -35.55 -13.32
CA MET A 978 25.44 -36.41 -12.75
C MET A 978 25.01 -37.87 -12.69
N VAL A 979 23.74 -38.15 -12.39
CA VAL A 979 23.20 -39.52 -12.40
C VAL A 979 23.17 -40.06 -13.83
N VAL A 980 22.73 -39.27 -14.80
CA VAL A 980 22.70 -39.64 -16.23
C VAL A 980 24.12 -39.90 -16.75
N GLU A 981 25.08 -39.01 -16.46
CA GLU A 981 26.48 -39.16 -16.86
C GLU A 981 27.13 -40.41 -16.26
N PHE A 982 26.84 -40.72 -14.99
CA PHE A 982 27.37 -41.91 -14.33
C PHE A 982 26.83 -43.20 -14.95
N ASN A 983 25.54 -43.25 -15.26
CA ASN A 983 24.90 -44.41 -15.89
C ASN A 983 25.22 -44.55 -17.38
N ALA A 984 25.73 -43.50 -18.03
CA ALA A 984 26.22 -43.56 -19.40
C ALA A 984 27.59 -44.25 -19.53
N ARG A 985 28.29 -44.54 -18.43
CA ARG A 985 29.56 -45.28 -18.45
C ARG A 985 29.34 -46.74 -18.87
N ALA A 986 30.23 -47.27 -19.71
CA ALA A 986 30.07 -48.58 -20.34
C ALA A 986 30.06 -49.74 -19.33
N ASP A 987 30.84 -49.63 -18.27
CA ASP A 987 30.95 -50.57 -17.15
C ASP A 987 29.68 -50.61 -16.29
N VAL A 988 29.12 -49.44 -15.96
CA VAL A 988 27.85 -49.32 -15.21
C VAL A 988 26.67 -49.80 -16.06
N THR A 989 26.68 -49.53 -17.37
CA THR A 989 25.64 -50.01 -18.29
C THR A 989 25.63 -51.54 -18.38
N GLU A 990 26.80 -52.17 -18.44
CA GLU A 990 26.91 -53.65 -18.45
C GLU A 990 26.42 -54.26 -17.14
N ALA A 991 26.77 -53.65 -15.99
CA ALA A 991 26.29 -54.09 -14.68
C ALA A 991 24.76 -53.96 -14.56
N ARG A 992 24.19 -52.85 -15.02
CA ARG A 992 22.73 -52.64 -15.09
C ARG A 992 22.02 -53.69 -15.95
N GLN A 993 22.53 -53.96 -17.16
CA GLN A 993 21.94 -54.96 -18.04
C GLN A 993 21.99 -56.38 -17.45
N LYS A 994 23.05 -56.72 -16.70
CA LYS A 994 23.15 -57.99 -15.97
C LYS A 994 22.10 -58.08 -14.87
N LEU A 995 21.85 -56.98 -14.14
CA LEU A 995 20.81 -56.92 -13.12
C LEU A 995 19.41 -57.07 -13.74
N GLU A 996 19.12 -56.32 -14.81
CA GLU A 996 17.85 -56.41 -15.55
C GLU A 996 17.59 -57.84 -16.07
N ALA A 997 18.61 -58.49 -16.64
CA ALA A 997 18.50 -59.87 -17.10
C ALA A 997 18.24 -60.86 -15.95
N ARG A 998 18.85 -60.62 -14.78
CA ARG A 998 18.66 -61.43 -13.57
C ARG A 998 17.26 -61.26 -12.98
N ILE A 999 16.74 -60.03 -12.95
CA ILE A 999 15.37 -59.73 -12.52
C ILE A 999 14.36 -60.36 -13.49
N ALA A 1000 14.57 -60.22 -14.80
CA ALA A 1000 13.71 -60.82 -15.82
C ALA A 1000 13.68 -62.36 -15.76
N ALA A 1001 14.84 -62.99 -15.50
CA ALA A 1001 14.92 -64.44 -15.31
C ALA A 1001 14.15 -64.90 -14.06
N TRP A 1002 14.26 -64.16 -12.95
CA TRP A 1002 13.51 -64.44 -11.73
C TRP A 1002 11.99 -64.28 -11.95
N ILE A 1003 11.53 -63.18 -12.53
CA ILE A 1003 10.10 -62.96 -12.83
C ILE A 1003 9.55 -64.11 -13.68
N LYS A 1004 10.31 -64.57 -14.68
CA LYS A 1004 9.88 -65.69 -15.54
C LYS A 1004 9.79 -67.00 -14.76
N GLU A 1005 10.78 -67.31 -13.91
CA GLU A 1005 10.78 -68.51 -13.09
C GLU A 1005 9.64 -68.52 -12.05
N THR A 1006 9.33 -67.37 -11.45
CA THR A 1006 8.25 -67.23 -10.47
C THR A 1006 6.88 -67.35 -11.13
N LYS A 1007 6.68 -66.75 -12.32
CA LYS A 1007 5.44 -66.90 -13.11
C LYS A 1007 5.21 -68.29 -13.69
N GLU A 1008 6.27 -69.11 -13.86
CA GLU A 1008 6.15 -70.51 -14.26
C GLU A 1008 5.83 -71.44 -13.07
N LYS A 1009 6.04 -70.98 -11.83
CA LYS A 1009 5.76 -71.72 -10.59
C LYS A 1009 4.37 -71.46 -10.00
N GLN A 1010 3.81 -70.28 -10.24
CA GLN A 1010 2.41 -69.92 -9.94
C GLN A 1010 1.48 -70.46 -11.02
#